data_AF-A0AAF0IVL6-F1
#
_entry.id   AF-A0AAF0IVL6-F1
#
_cell.length_a   1.000
_cell.length_b   1.000
_cell.length_c   1.000
_cell.angle_alpha   90.00
_cell.angle_beta   90.00
_cell.angle_gamma   90.00
#
_symmetry.space_group_name_H-M   'P 1'
#
loop_
_entity.id
_entity.type
_entity.pdbx_description
1 polymer ?
#
loop_
_entity_poly.entity_id
_entity_poly.type
_entity_poly.pdbx_seq_one_letter_code
_entity_poly.pdbx_strand_id
1 'polypeptide(L)'
;MAASTSSHTVIQEVSKNEWDQLSQVSLSENVDDIYQGGAMALESDNWDSIVNEEEMDYFGMVDLGQLVVIHCYQADEDDSLLQELMPSHVILYDPNAHFVRHIEVFRALYNIQNLQIYFLLCTDSVEEQMYLAGLRREKDAFERIIRKKATMAIPLTAEGAPVLDQADERMIRSLSTRVAGGQRAGPMSQRPTVVVDMREFRSSLPSLLHAAGFVVVPCTLQVGDYVISSDIDNRDTHRRLTMPQELSVQAKLVLLTLSFPRMRLVWSSSPYASVEILSDLKQNFDEPDPTRAAAIGLDDALENGSVLETAMNITPTDMLRELPGVTTKTFHSLFMSMTNLIGKVVRIDSEGVAPAIAAALPEVAAQITAQWQCSRASSAKTGELRVLYPSDSVPIAAVASGEQKEAPKTGPDALPSANIFLRNENLECTRLAAAKGARALRELGQDEGHRVVEIDSFSSPHAAAVGANLGLWAVNHFKTRGSAPAWGKPLEEQGGRHIEIQSLTGATTDTDKKALRDDGDDLSSSGTPLSWYTGEVYARAQNLSRELQETAANLLNPTLFAERISNLFKHVPNTQVMVRDADWARDQRMNLFLSVAQGSDQPCKFVEMHYHGAPDADAAPLALVGKGVTFDSGGISIKPGKGMDLMRADMGGAAAVVATTLAIAQLGLPINVVAVTPLTENMPSGRATKPGDIFEARNGLTVQVDNTDAEGRLILADALSYVSDTYAPHTVIDVATLTGACVIALGDIYSGVFTDTDTLWRELKVASEAEHDLCWRMPLTDMYLPQISKTNADLVNTGGPSAGSCTAAVFLKQFVHGLEDRAKGQPAKVRYAHIDIAGSMEAAANTLNDYQGKGLTGRPVRALIEFARRLAYQA
;
A
#
# COMPACT_ATOMS: atom_id res chain seq x y z
N MET A 1 5.09 -74.81 5.90
CA MET A 1 3.87 -75.60 5.58
C MET A 1 2.85 -75.35 6.68
N ALA A 2 1.61 -75.87 6.60
CA ALA A 2 0.90 -76.14 7.86
C ALA A 2 1.88 -76.91 8.79
N ALA A 3 2.01 -76.42 10.02
CA ALA A 3 3.12 -76.60 10.98
C ALA A 3 4.41 -75.84 10.64
N SER A 4 4.61 -74.69 11.32
CA SER A 4 5.77 -74.43 12.20
C SER A 4 5.75 -72.96 12.68
N THR A 5 5.61 -72.77 14.00
CA THR A 5 6.41 -71.83 14.81
C THR A 5 6.64 -70.39 14.33
N SER A 6 6.13 -69.44 15.12
CA SER A 6 6.81 -68.23 15.62
C SER A 6 7.80 -67.47 14.72
N SER A 7 7.54 -66.17 14.52
CA SER A 7 8.52 -65.08 14.69
C SER A 7 7.74 -63.76 14.71
N HIS A 8 7.23 -63.27 15.84
CA HIS A 8 8.02 -62.43 16.76
C HIS A 8 9.47 -62.23 16.28
N THR A 9 9.76 -61.03 15.82
CA THR A 9 11.08 -60.42 16.00
C THR A 9 10.89 -59.50 17.21
N VAL A 10 10.74 -60.07 18.41
CA VAL A 10 11.83 -60.19 19.41
C VAL A 10 12.61 -58.88 19.49
N ILE A 11 12.26 -58.09 20.50
CA ILE A 11 13.18 -57.20 21.21
C ILE A 11 14.44 -58.01 21.46
N GLN A 12 15.58 -57.62 20.90
CA GLN A 12 16.83 -58.25 21.28
C GLN A 12 17.13 -57.81 22.71
N GLU A 13 16.86 -58.67 23.69
CA GLU A 13 17.51 -58.57 25.00
C GLU A 13 19.02 -58.77 24.75
N VAL A 14 19.80 -57.70 24.81
CA VAL A 14 21.25 -57.82 24.92
C VAL A 14 21.54 -58.20 26.36
N SER A 15 21.90 -59.46 26.59
CA SER A 15 22.42 -59.88 27.89
C SER A 15 23.78 -59.21 28.13
N LYS A 16 24.11 -58.91 29.39
CA LYS A 16 25.33 -58.21 29.81
C LYS A 16 26.65 -58.85 29.33
N ASN A 17 26.63 -60.09 28.84
CA ASN A 17 27.81 -60.83 28.37
C ASN A 17 28.12 -60.68 26.88
N GLU A 18 27.24 -60.09 26.06
CA GLU A 18 27.54 -59.81 24.64
C GLU A 18 28.19 -58.43 24.43
N TRP A 19 28.11 -57.54 25.43
CA TRP A 19 28.86 -56.26 25.46
C TRP A 19 30.36 -56.45 25.69
N ASP A 20 30.78 -57.53 26.35
CA ASP A 20 32.19 -57.79 26.68
C ASP A 20 33.02 -58.32 25.50
N GLN A 21 32.40 -58.68 24.37
CA GLN A 21 33.14 -59.09 23.15
C GLN A 21 33.32 -57.97 22.13
N LEU A 22 32.60 -56.85 22.24
CA LEU A 22 32.80 -55.66 21.40
C LEU A 22 33.73 -54.61 22.04
N SER A 23 34.07 -54.77 23.33
CA SER A 23 34.97 -53.88 24.06
C SER A 23 36.47 -54.25 23.96
N GLN A 24 36.82 -55.29 23.19
CA GLN A 24 38.21 -55.66 22.92
C GLN A 24 38.67 -55.19 21.53
N VAL A 25 38.75 -53.87 21.35
CA VAL A 25 39.70 -53.26 20.42
C VAL A 25 40.54 -52.28 21.24
N SER A 26 41.81 -52.64 21.39
CA SER A 26 42.81 -51.93 22.18
C SER A 26 43.10 -50.53 21.61
N LEU A 27 42.86 -49.49 22.41
CA LEU A 27 43.46 -48.16 22.21
C LEU A 27 44.80 -48.13 22.95
N SER A 28 45.90 -48.09 22.19
CA SER A 28 47.24 -47.78 22.70
C SER A 28 47.41 -46.27 22.80
N GLU A 29 47.58 -45.80 24.03
CA GLU A 29 48.51 -44.78 24.53
C GLU A 29 48.91 -43.58 23.66
N ASN A 30 48.74 -42.40 24.28
CA ASN A 30 49.58 -41.19 24.27
C ASN A 30 48.92 -39.92 23.73
N VAL A 31 48.35 -39.13 24.65
CA VAL A 31 48.20 -37.67 24.49
C VAL A 31 48.54 -37.01 25.82
N ASP A 32 49.83 -36.96 26.12
CA ASP A 32 50.44 -36.06 27.09
C ASP A 32 51.67 -35.46 26.40
N ASP A 33 51.42 -34.46 25.55
CA ASP A 33 52.37 -33.38 25.26
C ASP A 33 51.64 -32.31 24.45
N ILE A 34 52.06 -31.05 24.64
CA ILE A 34 51.54 -29.81 24.02
C ILE A 34 50.50 -29.07 24.89
N TYR A 35 50.95 -28.58 26.04
CA TYR A 35 50.61 -27.22 26.50
C TYR A 35 51.78 -26.60 27.27
N GLN A 36 52.73 -26.02 26.52
CA GLN A 36 53.57 -24.93 27.04
C GLN A 36 53.90 -23.92 25.93
N GLY A 37 53.70 -22.64 26.25
CA GLY A 37 54.16 -21.47 25.48
C GLY A 37 53.09 -20.96 24.52
N GLY A 38 52.62 -19.72 24.57
CA GLY A 38 53.35 -18.49 24.89
C GLY A 38 53.30 -17.60 23.66
N ALA A 39 52.65 -16.44 23.79
CA ALA A 39 52.35 -15.50 22.72
C ALA A 39 53.58 -15.08 21.88
N MET A 40 53.42 -15.01 20.55
CA MET A 40 54.14 -14.01 19.75
C MET A 40 53.46 -13.71 18.41
N ALA A 41 53.73 -12.50 17.95
CA ALA A 41 53.10 -11.78 16.86
C ALA A 41 53.27 -12.42 15.48
N LEU A 42 52.33 -12.08 14.60
CA LEU A 42 52.42 -12.23 13.16
C LEU A 42 53.66 -11.51 12.62
N GLU A 43 54.55 -12.24 11.97
CA GLU A 43 55.33 -11.72 10.84
C GLU A 43 55.23 -12.70 9.66
N SER A 44 55.14 -12.09 8.48
CA SER A 44 54.95 -12.68 7.18
C SER A 44 56.18 -13.47 6.71
N ASP A 45 55.92 -14.32 5.72
CA ASP A 45 56.90 -14.87 4.75
C ASP A 45 57.64 -16.16 5.15
N ASN A 46 56.99 -17.32 4.97
CA ASN A 46 57.56 -18.40 4.14
C ASN A 46 56.53 -19.51 3.88
N TRP A 47 56.08 -19.65 2.64
CA TRP A 47 55.04 -20.62 2.22
C TRP A 47 55.60 -21.90 1.56
N ASP A 48 56.88 -22.26 1.71
CA ASP A 48 57.50 -23.30 0.86
C ASP A 48 58.40 -24.35 1.59
N SER A 49 58.22 -24.65 2.89
CA SER A 49 59.14 -25.64 3.52
C SER A 49 58.62 -26.61 4.59
N ILE A 50 57.31 -26.81 4.77
CA ILE A 50 56.80 -27.90 5.63
C ILE A 50 55.69 -28.67 4.91
N VAL A 51 56.07 -29.32 3.82
CA VAL A 51 55.39 -30.54 3.38
C VAL A 51 56.29 -31.69 3.86
N ASN A 52 55.94 -32.31 4.98
CA ASN A 52 56.42 -33.65 5.28
C ASN A 52 55.40 -34.61 4.65
N GLU A 53 55.81 -35.31 3.59
CA GLU A 53 55.00 -36.29 2.84
C GLU A 53 54.67 -37.57 3.65
N GLU A 54 54.84 -37.60 4.97
CA GLU A 54 54.66 -38.81 5.81
C GLU A 54 53.55 -38.73 6.88
N GLU A 55 52.74 -37.65 6.95
CA GLU A 55 51.59 -37.55 7.89
C GLU A 55 50.21 -37.35 7.17
N MET A 56 50.03 -37.94 5.98
CA MET A 56 48.73 -37.93 5.28
C MET A 56 47.94 -39.27 5.32
N ASP A 57 48.36 -40.24 6.15
CA ASP A 57 47.76 -41.59 6.14
C ASP A 57 46.64 -41.84 7.18
N TYR A 58 46.17 -40.82 7.92
CA TYR A 58 45.17 -41.02 9.00
C TYR A 58 43.82 -40.28 8.85
N PHE A 59 43.51 -39.74 7.66
CA PHE A 59 42.16 -39.23 7.35
C PHE A 59 41.57 -39.98 6.14
N GLY A 60 40.93 -41.11 6.42
CA GLY A 60 40.09 -41.79 5.44
C GLY A 60 38.71 -41.14 5.35
N MET A 61 38.19 -41.00 4.12
CA MET A 61 36.78 -40.64 3.91
C MET A 61 35.88 -41.73 4.51
N VAL A 62 35.05 -41.38 5.50
CA VAL A 62 34.05 -42.29 6.07
C VAL A 62 32.88 -42.39 5.09
N ASP A 63 32.54 -43.61 4.69
CA ASP A 63 31.31 -43.86 3.93
C ASP A 63 30.10 -43.50 4.81
N LEU A 64 29.21 -42.64 4.30
CA LEU A 64 28.01 -42.18 5.02
C LEU A 64 27.14 -43.37 5.47
N GLY A 65 27.24 -44.52 4.81
CA GLY A 65 26.57 -45.77 5.23
C GLY A 65 27.02 -46.35 6.57
N GLN A 66 28.08 -45.83 7.18
CA GLN A 66 28.63 -46.30 8.48
C GLN A 66 28.48 -45.26 9.61
N LEU A 67 27.81 -44.13 9.35
CA LEU A 67 27.65 -43.05 10.32
C LEU A 67 26.42 -43.27 11.21
N VAL A 68 26.63 -43.28 12.53
CA VAL A 68 25.55 -43.25 13.54
C VAL A 68 25.51 -41.86 14.16
N VAL A 69 24.39 -41.15 13.99
CA VAL A 69 24.19 -39.80 14.54
C VAL A 69 23.18 -39.85 15.67
N ILE A 70 23.57 -39.34 16.83
CA ILE A 70 22.69 -39.17 18.00
C ILE A 70 22.29 -37.69 18.05
N HIS A 71 21.00 -37.43 17.99
CA HIS A 71 20.44 -36.08 17.97
C HIS A 71 19.30 -35.95 18.98
N CYS A 72 19.26 -34.82 19.68
CA CYS A 72 18.14 -34.47 20.56
C CYS A 72 17.07 -33.76 19.73
N TYR A 73 15.79 -33.87 20.10
CA TYR A 73 14.73 -33.14 19.40
C TYR A 73 14.97 -31.63 19.46
N GLN A 74 15.34 -31.02 18.34
CA GLN A 74 15.61 -29.59 18.22
C GLN A 74 14.65 -28.88 17.25
N ALA A 75 13.58 -29.57 16.84
CA ALA A 75 12.45 -29.12 16.02
C ALA A 75 12.84 -28.66 14.60
N ASP A 76 13.54 -27.53 14.47
CA ASP A 76 13.90 -26.93 13.17
C ASP A 76 15.25 -27.45 12.65
N GLU A 77 16.17 -27.81 13.54
CA GLU A 77 17.45 -28.45 13.18
C GLU A 77 17.24 -29.91 12.73
N ASP A 78 16.17 -30.56 13.21
CA ASP A 78 15.87 -31.95 12.87
C ASP A 78 15.62 -32.13 11.36
N ASP A 79 14.95 -31.18 10.71
CA ASP A 79 14.64 -31.24 9.27
C ASP A 79 15.88 -31.02 8.40
N SER A 80 16.79 -30.14 8.84
CA SER A 80 18.08 -29.92 8.17
C SER A 80 18.97 -31.15 8.31
N LEU A 81 18.98 -31.76 9.50
CA LEU A 81 19.72 -32.98 9.78
C LEU A 81 19.16 -34.19 8.99
N LEU A 82 17.84 -34.34 8.91
CA LEU A 82 17.21 -35.41 8.11
C LEU A 82 17.54 -35.25 6.61
N GLN A 83 17.60 -34.01 6.10
CA GLN A 83 18.00 -33.73 4.72
C GLN A 83 19.49 -33.95 4.47
N GLU A 84 20.35 -33.62 5.44
CA GLU A 84 21.80 -33.80 5.33
C GLU A 84 22.20 -35.28 5.41
N LEU A 85 21.62 -36.01 6.37
CA LEU A 85 21.98 -37.41 6.63
C LEU A 85 21.24 -38.41 5.74
N MET A 86 20.05 -38.05 5.24
CA MET A 86 19.16 -38.94 4.48
C MET A 86 19.10 -40.36 5.09
N PRO A 87 18.73 -40.49 6.37
CA PRO A 87 18.92 -41.75 7.09
C PRO A 87 18.04 -42.86 6.51
N SER A 88 18.54 -44.09 6.56
CA SER A 88 17.74 -45.30 6.27
C SER A 88 17.04 -45.85 7.51
N HIS A 89 17.52 -45.51 8.70
CA HIS A 89 17.01 -45.99 9.99
C HIS A 89 16.98 -44.84 11.00
N VAL A 90 15.88 -44.68 11.74
CA VAL A 90 15.73 -43.71 12.83
C VAL A 90 15.25 -44.45 14.08
N ILE A 91 15.94 -44.26 15.21
CA ILE A 91 15.59 -44.87 16.49
C ILE A 91 15.24 -43.76 17.47
N LEU A 92 14.00 -43.75 17.96
CA LEU A 92 13.47 -42.75 18.88
C LEU A 92 13.53 -43.29 20.31
N TYR A 93 14.34 -42.65 21.14
CA TYR A 93 14.51 -43.04 22.55
C TYR A 93 13.33 -42.58 23.44
N ASP A 94 12.60 -41.55 23.01
CA ASP A 94 11.36 -41.05 23.63
C ASP A 94 10.34 -40.72 22.53
N PRO A 95 9.23 -41.46 22.37
CA PRO A 95 8.31 -41.27 21.26
C PRO A 95 7.51 -39.97 21.38
N ASN A 96 8.01 -38.92 20.72
CA ASN A 96 7.28 -37.68 20.55
C ASN A 96 6.35 -37.77 19.33
N ALA A 97 5.03 -37.70 19.56
CA ALA A 97 4.03 -37.76 18.49
C ALA A 97 4.23 -36.67 17.42
N HIS A 98 4.72 -35.49 17.79
CA HIS A 98 5.02 -34.39 16.88
C HIS A 98 6.16 -34.75 15.92
N PHE A 99 7.26 -35.30 16.46
CA PHE A 99 8.42 -35.69 15.65
C PHE A 99 8.12 -36.88 14.74
N VAL A 100 7.29 -37.83 15.20
CA VAL A 100 6.81 -38.93 14.36
C VAL A 100 6.06 -38.40 13.13
N ARG A 101 5.22 -37.36 13.29
CA ARG A 101 4.56 -36.70 12.15
C ARG A 101 5.56 -36.00 11.24
N HIS A 102 6.59 -35.37 11.78
CA HIS A 102 7.66 -34.77 10.98
C HIS A 102 8.40 -35.81 10.14
N ILE A 103 8.80 -36.96 10.70
CA ILE A 103 9.43 -38.05 9.94
C ILE A 103 8.48 -38.60 8.87
N GLU A 104 7.18 -38.74 9.16
CA GLU A 104 6.18 -39.18 8.18
C GLU A 104 6.04 -38.19 7.01
N VAL A 105 6.09 -36.88 7.31
CA VAL A 105 6.10 -35.79 6.32
C VAL A 105 7.39 -35.79 5.51
N PHE A 106 8.56 -35.98 6.13
CA PHE A 106 9.85 -36.11 5.47
C PHE A 106 9.88 -37.33 4.51
N ARG A 107 9.46 -38.50 4.99
CA ARG A 107 9.33 -39.73 4.16
C ARG A 107 8.40 -39.50 2.97
N ALA A 108 7.33 -38.75 3.18
CA ALA A 108 6.42 -38.33 2.12
C ALA A 108 7.11 -37.37 1.13
N LEU A 109 7.65 -36.25 1.58
CA LEU A 109 8.25 -35.23 0.71
C LEU A 109 9.35 -35.80 -0.20
N TYR A 110 10.23 -36.66 0.33
CA TYR A 110 11.40 -37.19 -0.37
C TYR A 110 11.22 -38.59 -0.98
N ASN A 111 10.02 -39.19 -0.86
CA ASN A 111 9.67 -40.50 -1.44
C ASN A 111 10.63 -41.66 -1.05
N ILE A 112 11.21 -41.61 0.15
CA ILE A 112 12.19 -42.60 0.64
C ILE A 112 11.45 -43.89 1.00
N GLN A 113 11.62 -44.94 0.18
CA GLN A 113 10.88 -46.19 0.37
C GLN A 113 11.42 -47.08 1.50
N ASN A 114 12.67 -46.88 1.93
CA ASN A 114 13.38 -47.78 2.86
C ASN A 114 13.68 -47.16 4.24
N LEU A 115 13.02 -46.07 4.64
CA LEU A 115 13.20 -45.47 5.96
C LEU A 115 12.45 -46.29 7.04
N GLN A 116 13.19 -46.91 7.96
CA GLN A 116 12.64 -47.67 9.10
C GLN A 116 12.70 -46.84 10.39
N ILE A 117 11.58 -46.78 11.12
CA ILE A 117 11.48 -46.05 12.39
C ILE A 117 11.30 -47.06 13.52
N TYR A 118 12.16 -46.99 14.53
CA TYR A 118 12.08 -47.81 15.74
C TYR A 118 11.77 -46.94 16.94
N PHE A 119 10.89 -47.42 17.80
CA PHE A 119 10.58 -46.79 19.08
C PHE A 119 11.24 -47.59 20.19
N LEU A 120 12.05 -46.93 21.00
CA LEU A 120 12.45 -47.45 22.29
C LEU A 120 11.41 -46.99 23.30
N LEU A 121 10.64 -47.92 23.84
CA LEU A 121 9.55 -47.65 24.76
C LEU A 121 9.65 -48.59 25.96
N CYS A 122 9.53 -48.02 27.15
CA CYS A 122 9.35 -48.78 28.37
C CYS A 122 7.87 -49.17 28.48
N THR A 123 7.57 -50.46 28.46
CA THR A 123 6.21 -50.96 28.67
C THR A 123 5.72 -50.67 30.10
N ASP A 124 4.43 -50.35 30.25
CA ASP A 124 3.76 -49.99 31.50
C ASP A 124 4.29 -48.69 32.15
N SER A 125 4.85 -47.79 31.35
CA SER A 125 5.37 -46.50 31.81
C SER A 125 4.39 -45.33 31.60
N VAL A 126 4.63 -44.21 32.27
CA VAL A 126 3.82 -42.99 32.12
C VAL A 126 3.95 -42.44 30.71
N GLU A 127 5.13 -42.57 30.11
CA GLU A 127 5.47 -42.15 28.75
C GLU A 127 4.65 -42.93 27.71
N GLU A 128 4.49 -44.26 27.88
CA GLU A 128 3.59 -45.06 27.04
C GLU A 128 2.13 -44.58 27.16
N GLN A 129 1.64 -44.35 28.39
CA GLN A 129 0.27 -43.86 28.61
C GLN A 129 0.04 -42.46 28.03
N MET A 130 1.02 -41.56 28.13
CA MET A 130 0.96 -40.22 27.55
C MET A 130 0.91 -40.25 26.03
N TYR A 131 1.74 -41.09 25.40
CA TYR A 131 1.73 -41.28 23.95
C TYR A 131 0.39 -41.85 23.46
N LEU A 132 -0.13 -42.89 24.12
CA LEU A 132 -1.42 -43.50 23.79
C LEU A 132 -2.61 -42.55 24.02
N ALA A 133 -2.55 -41.68 25.04
CA ALA A 133 -3.57 -40.66 25.30
C ALA A 133 -3.54 -39.53 24.26
N GLY A 134 -2.36 -39.17 23.74
CA GLY A 134 -2.21 -38.25 22.60
C GLY A 134 -2.91 -38.76 21.34
N LEU A 135 -2.65 -40.02 20.98
CA LEU A 135 -3.26 -40.68 19.82
C LEU A 135 -4.80 -40.75 19.92
N ARG A 136 -5.35 -40.98 21.12
CA ARG A 136 -6.82 -40.99 21.33
C ARG A 136 -7.45 -39.61 21.12
N ARG A 137 -6.85 -38.55 21.65
CA ARG A 137 -7.35 -37.17 21.48
C ARG A 137 -7.34 -36.72 20.03
N GLU A 138 -6.29 -37.07 19.30
CA GLU A 138 -6.17 -36.79 17.86
C GLU A 138 -7.30 -37.49 17.08
N LYS A 139 -7.52 -38.78 17.35
CA LYS A 139 -8.61 -39.56 16.75
C LYS A 139 -9.99 -38.93 17.01
N ASP A 140 -10.28 -38.56 18.26
CA ASP A 140 -11.57 -37.99 18.65
C ASP A 140 -11.85 -36.60 18.02
N ALA A 141 -10.81 -35.82 17.73
CA ALA A 141 -10.94 -34.55 17.03
C ALA A 141 -11.34 -34.75 15.56
N PHE A 142 -10.69 -35.68 14.86
CA PHE A 142 -11.01 -35.98 13.46
C PHE A 142 -12.41 -36.59 13.30
N GLU A 143 -12.82 -37.47 14.20
CA GLU A 143 -14.18 -38.04 14.16
C GLU A 143 -15.27 -36.97 14.35
N ARG A 144 -15.04 -35.96 15.19
CA ARG A 144 -15.97 -34.84 15.40
C ARG A 144 -16.13 -33.96 14.16
N ILE A 145 -15.03 -33.64 13.48
CA ILE A 145 -15.03 -32.86 12.24
C ILE A 145 -15.81 -33.60 11.14
N ILE A 146 -15.56 -34.90 10.98
CA ILE A 146 -16.26 -35.73 9.98
C ILE A 146 -17.77 -35.75 10.26
N ARG A 147 -18.18 -35.89 11.52
CA ARG A 147 -19.60 -35.84 11.91
C ARG A 147 -20.24 -34.48 11.64
N LYS A 148 -19.58 -33.36 11.99
CA LYS A 148 -20.10 -32.00 11.74
C LYS A 148 -20.26 -31.71 10.25
N LYS A 149 -19.31 -32.15 9.41
CA LYS A 149 -19.37 -32.00 7.95
C LYS A 149 -20.53 -32.79 7.32
N ALA A 150 -20.88 -33.96 7.88
CA ALA A 150 -21.99 -34.78 7.41
C ALA A 150 -23.38 -34.16 7.67
N THR A 151 -23.49 -33.25 8.64
CA THR A 151 -24.74 -32.54 9.00
C THR A 151 -24.98 -31.22 8.28
N MET A 152 -24.05 -30.77 7.44
CA MET A 152 -24.18 -29.48 6.74
C MET A 152 -24.96 -29.63 5.41
N ALA A 153 -26.08 -28.92 5.29
CA ALA A 153 -26.77 -28.73 4.02
C ALA A 153 -26.15 -27.53 3.26
N ILE A 154 -25.59 -27.79 2.08
CA ILE A 154 -25.03 -26.76 1.20
C ILE A 154 -26.11 -26.34 0.19
N PRO A 155 -26.46 -25.04 0.06
CA PRO A 155 -27.34 -24.58 -1.00
C PRO A 155 -26.59 -24.64 -2.34
N LEU A 156 -27.21 -25.28 -3.34
CA LEU A 156 -26.61 -25.55 -4.65
C LEU A 156 -26.53 -24.34 -5.60
N THR A 157 -26.96 -23.14 -5.19
CA THR A 157 -27.02 -21.97 -6.07
C THR A 157 -26.73 -20.68 -5.30
N ALA A 158 -25.46 -20.30 -5.23
CA ALA A 158 -25.05 -18.91 -5.08
C ALA A 158 -24.11 -18.60 -6.25
N GLU A 159 -24.57 -17.74 -7.15
CA GLU A 159 -23.81 -17.23 -8.29
C GLU A 159 -22.61 -16.44 -7.76
N GLY A 160 -21.40 -16.87 -8.13
CA GLY A 160 -20.15 -16.35 -7.57
C GLY A 160 -19.02 -17.38 -7.47
N ALA A 161 -19.12 -18.53 -8.15
CA ALA A 161 -17.97 -19.40 -8.32
C ALA A 161 -16.96 -18.72 -9.26
N PRO A 162 -15.70 -18.49 -8.84
CA PRO A 162 -14.68 -18.00 -9.75
C PRO A 162 -14.51 -19.02 -10.88
N VAL A 163 -14.57 -18.51 -12.12
CA VAL A 163 -14.16 -19.25 -13.31
C VAL A 163 -12.64 -19.41 -13.23
N LEU A 164 -12.18 -20.60 -12.88
CA LEU A 164 -10.76 -20.96 -12.87
C LEU A 164 -10.23 -21.00 -14.31
N ASP A 165 -9.23 -20.18 -14.59
CA ASP A 165 -8.52 -20.13 -15.86
C ASP A 165 -7.63 -21.39 -16.05
N GLN A 166 -7.44 -21.79 -17.30
CA GLN A 166 -7.09 -23.15 -17.75
C GLN A 166 -5.63 -23.59 -17.54
N ALA A 167 -4.92 -23.02 -16.57
CA ALA A 167 -3.60 -23.50 -16.14
C ALA A 167 -3.70 -24.65 -15.12
N ASP A 168 -4.79 -24.72 -14.35
CA ASP A 168 -4.98 -25.72 -13.29
C ASP A 168 -5.56 -27.06 -13.78
N GLU A 169 -6.06 -27.12 -15.01
CA GLU A 169 -6.64 -28.35 -15.57
C GLU A 169 -5.60 -29.44 -15.93
N ARG A 170 -4.30 -29.14 -15.95
CA ARG A 170 -3.27 -30.18 -16.12
C ARG A 170 -2.89 -30.91 -14.84
N MET A 171 -3.26 -30.39 -13.66
CA MET A 171 -2.96 -31.05 -12.39
C MET A 171 -4.09 -31.97 -11.88
N ILE A 172 -5.29 -31.91 -12.48
CA ILE A 172 -6.48 -32.65 -12.02
C ILE A 172 -6.79 -33.92 -12.86
N ARG A 173 -5.98 -34.27 -13.87
CA ARG A 173 -6.21 -35.48 -14.71
C ARG A 173 -5.04 -36.46 -14.78
N SER A 174 -4.44 -36.82 -13.64
CA SER A 174 -3.58 -38.02 -13.62
C SER A 174 -3.74 -38.94 -12.42
N LEU A 175 -4.79 -38.82 -11.61
CA LEU A 175 -5.13 -39.84 -10.60
C LEU A 175 -6.64 -39.97 -10.40
N SER A 176 -7.30 -40.72 -11.28
CA SER A 176 -8.25 -41.75 -10.81
C SER A 176 -8.61 -42.71 -11.96
N THR A 177 -8.07 -43.92 -11.89
CA THR A 177 -8.93 -45.12 -11.89
C THR A 177 -8.20 -46.29 -11.24
N ARG A 178 -8.20 -46.29 -9.89
CA ARG A 178 -8.57 -47.42 -9.00
C ARG A 178 -7.97 -47.23 -7.59
N VAL A 179 -8.76 -46.50 -6.79
CA VAL A 179 -9.15 -46.77 -5.39
C VAL A 179 -8.08 -47.38 -4.46
N ALA A 180 -7.33 -46.51 -3.76
CA ALA A 180 -7.42 -46.28 -2.30
C ALA A 180 -6.16 -45.58 -1.74
N GLY A 181 -6.29 -44.29 -1.39
CA GLY A 181 -5.61 -43.71 -0.22
C GLY A 181 -4.18 -43.16 -0.35
N GLY A 182 -3.96 -42.18 -1.23
CA GLY A 182 -2.92 -41.15 -1.05
C GLY A 182 -3.49 -39.93 -0.30
N GLN A 183 -2.74 -38.96 0.24
CA GLN A 183 -1.33 -38.63 0.22
C GLN A 183 -1.05 -37.51 1.25
N ARG A 184 0.22 -37.43 1.69
CA ARG A 184 1.10 -36.26 1.90
C ARG A 184 0.51 -34.89 2.27
N ALA A 185 1.10 -34.33 3.32
CA ALA A 185 0.91 -32.99 3.86
C ALA A 185 1.92 -31.95 3.36
N GLY A 186 1.61 -30.69 3.64
CA GLY A 186 2.49 -29.51 3.73
C GLY A 186 1.72 -28.22 3.34
N PRO A 187 1.97 -27.01 3.92
CA PRO A 187 3.10 -26.57 4.77
C PRO A 187 2.75 -25.79 6.08
N MET A 188 3.80 -25.51 6.87
CA MET A 188 3.91 -24.84 8.19
C MET A 188 3.73 -23.30 8.19
N SER A 189 3.50 -22.69 9.37
CA SER A 189 3.60 -21.23 9.58
C SER A 189 3.91 -20.80 11.03
N GLN A 190 5.16 -20.37 11.33
CA GLN A 190 5.43 -19.14 12.10
C GLN A 190 6.86 -18.62 11.86
N ARG A 191 7.05 -17.30 11.99
CA ARG A 191 8.25 -16.54 11.54
C ARG A 191 9.27 -16.32 12.70
N PRO A 192 10.60 -16.47 12.46
CA PRO A 192 11.66 -16.46 13.50
C PRO A 192 11.91 -15.09 14.17
N THR A 193 12.63 -15.00 15.30
CA THR A 193 12.88 -13.75 16.07
C THR A 193 14.38 -13.56 16.42
N VAL A 194 14.92 -12.33 16.38
CA VAL A 194 16.33 -11.95 16.65
C VAL A 194 16.44 -10.70 17.53
N VAL A 195 17.32 -10.70 18.53
CA VAL A 195 17.59 -9.54 19.42
C VAL A 195 18.81 -8.75 18.92
N VAL A 196 18.72 -7.43 18.85
CA VAL A 196 19.78 -6.54 18.31
C VAL A 196 20.15 -5.43 19.30
N ASP A 197 21.44 -5.11 19.42
CA ASP A 197 21.89 -4.04 20.33
C ASP A 197 21.42 -2.65 19.87
N MET A 198 20.99 -1.79 20.79
CA MET A 198 20.49 -0.43 20.53
C MET A 198 21.51 0.47 19.81
N ARG A 199 22.81 0.18 19.93
CA ARG A 199 23.87 0.89 19.19
C ARG A 199 23.92 0.49 17.71
N GLU A 200 23.42 -0.69 17.36
CA GLU A 200 23.35 -1.22 15.99
C GLU A 200 22.10 -0.78 15.21
N PHE A 201 21.14 -0.09 15.87
CA PHE A 201 19.95 0.48 15.22
C PHE A 201 20.22 1.72 14.35
N ARG A 202 21.50 2.10 14.20
CA ARG A 202 21.94 3.09 13.21
C ARG A 202 22.43 2.46 11.91
N SER A 203 22.45 1.13 11.80
CA SER A 203 22.83 0.39 10.59
C SER A 203 21.61 -0.19 9.86
N SER A 204 21.82 -0.78 8.68
CA SER A 204 20.77 -1.38 7.85
C SER A 204 20.37 -2.81 8.26
N LEU A 205 21.09 -3.44 9.18
CA LEU A 205 20.91 -4.85 9.56
C LEU A 205 19.54 -5.15 10.23
N PRO A 206 19.01 -4.32 11.16
CA PRO A 206 17.69 -4.56 11.77
C PRO A 206 16.55 -4.56 10.74
N SER A 207 16.62 -3.67 9.75
CA SER A 207 15.61 -3.57 8.69
C SER A 207 15.66 -4.76 7.73
N LEU A 208 16.85 -5.29 7.44
CA LEU A 208 17.02 -6.47 6.58
C LEU A 208 16.53 -7.76 7.27
N LEU A 209 16.81 -7.92 8.57
CA LEU A 209 16.31 -9.06 9.35
C LEU A 209 14.78 -9.05 9.44
N HIS A 210 14.18 -7.87 9.64
CA HIS A 210 12.72 -7.74 9.64
C HIS A 210 12.08 -8.03 8.27
N ALA A 211 12.68 -7.51 7.19
CA ALA A 211 12.25 -7.75 5.82
C ALA A 211 12.39 -9.21 5.38
N ALA A 212 13.35 -9.95 5.95
CA ALA A 212 13.53 -11.40 5.74
C ALA A 212 12.60 -12.26 6.61
N GLY A 213 11.67 -11.64 7.33
CA GLY A 213 10.66 -12.34 8.12
C GLY A 213 11.07 -12.64 9.55
N PHE A 214 12.14 -12.02 10.08
CA PHE A 214 12.49 -12.12 11.50
C PHE A 214 11.79 -11.02 12.34
N VAL A 215 11.39 -11.33 13.56
CA VAL A 215 10.94 -10.35 14.56
C VAL A 215 12.17 -9.76 15.25
N VAL A 216 12.41 -8.46 15.15
CA VAL A 216 13.64 -7.82 15.66
C VAL A 216 13.38 -7.13 17.00
N VAL A 217 14.14 -7.49 18.05
CA VAL A 217 13.96 -6.98 19.42
C VAL A 217 15.15 -6.11 19.85
N PRO A 218 14.99 -4.79 20.04
CA PRO A 218 16.08 -3.90 20.49
C PRO A 218 16.46 -4.11 21.97
N CYS A 219 17.77 -4.17 22.28
CA CYS A 219 18.32 -4.34 23.64
C CYS A 219 19.63 -3.54 23.82
N THR A 220 20.05 -3.07 24.99
CA THR A 220 21.40 -2.46 25.18
C THR A 220 22.28 -3.42 25.97
N LEU A 221 23.31 -4.01 25.35
CA LEU A 221 24.14 -5.06 25.93
C LEU A 221 25.34 -4.48 26.70
N GLN A 222 25.55 -4.92 27.95
CA GLN A 222 26.71 -4.62 28.78
C GLN A 222 27.61 -5.88 28.82
N VAL A 223 28.84 -5.80 28.31
CA VAL A 223 29.73 -6.96 28.03
C VAL A 223 30.58 -7.39 29.24
N GLY A 224 30.95 -8.69 29.32
CA GLY A 224 32.18 -9.17 29.98
C GLY A 224 32.31 -10.72 30.12
N ASP A 225 33.36 -11.29 29.51
CA ASP A 225 33.80 -12.71 29.38
C ASP A 225 34.19 -13.41 30.72
N TYR A 226 34.37 -14.75 30.89
CA TYR A 226 35.34 -15.69 30.29
C TYR A 226 34.99 -17.19 30.54
N VAL A 227 35.61 -18.08 29.74
CA VAL A 227 35.69 -19.56 29.79
C VAL A 227 36.75 -20.06 30.81
N ILE A 228 36.57 -21.23 31.47
CA ILE A 228 37.54 -22.37 31.68
C ILE A 228 36.80 -23.61 32.28
N SER A 229 37.12 -24.81 31.77
CA SER A 229 36.69 -26.19 32.12
C SER A 229 37.53 -26.89 33.20
N SER A 230 37.07 -28.06 33.73
CA SER A 230 37.69 -29.41 33.53
C SER A 230 37.27 -30.43 34.62
N ASP A 231 36.54 -31.46 34.18
CA ASP A 231 36.39 -32.89 34.57
C ASP A 231 36.70 -33.49 35.97
N ILE A 232 36.09 -34.69 36.14
CA ILE A 232 36.43 -35.87 36.98
C ILE A 232 35.61 -35.97 38.30
N ASP A 233 34.94 -37.06 38.69
CA ASP A 233 34.67 -38.38 38.12
C ASP A 233 33.78 -39.22 39.10
N ASN A 234 33.03 -40.17 38.52
CA ASN A 234 32.67 -41.53 38.97
C ASN A 234 31.73 -41.90 40.15
N ARG A 235 30.69 -42.69 39.76
CA ARG A 235 30.20 -44.01 40.26
C ARG A 235 29.38 -44.11 41.57
N ASP A 236 28.47 -45.06 41.79
CA ASP A 236 27.59 -45.96 41.00
C ASP A 236 26.80 -46.82 42.03
N THR A 237 25.53 -47.18 41.76
CA THR A 237 24.72 -48.33 42.30
C THR A 237 24.42 -48.47 43.84
N HIS A 238 23.26 -48.93 44.38
CA HIS A 238 22.24 -49.90 43.96
C HIS A 238 20.92 -49.83 44.82
N ARG A 239 19.77 -50.08 44.13
CA ARG A 239 18.57 -50.90 44.47
C ARG A 239 17.50 -50.53 45.55
N ARG A 240 16.27 -50.41 44.99
CA ARG A 240 14.95 -51.02 45.34
C ARG A 240 13.96 -50.32 46.32
N LEU A 241 12.96 -49.70 45.68
CA LEU A 241 11.50 -49.65 45.92
C LEU A 241 10.91 -50.33 47.19
N THR A 242 10.17 -49.55 47.99
CA THR A 242 8.71 -49.74 48.26
C THR A 242 8.09 -48.46 48.88
N MET A 243 6.88 -48.09 48.43
CA MET A 243 6.02 -46.91 48.75
C MET A 243 5.36 -46.99 50.16
N PRO A 244 4.57 -46.01 50.70
CA PRO A 244 4.25 -44.61 50.33
C PRO A 244 4.33 -43.57 51.51
N GLN A 245 4.13 -42.27 51.20
CA GLN A 245 3.99 -41.08 52.06
C GLN A 245 5.24 -40.55 52.81
N GLU A 246 5.92 -39.59 52.19
CA GLU A 246 6.19 -38.21 52.68
C GLU A 246 6.80 -37.42 51.51
N LEU A 247 6.27 -36.23 51.21
CA LEU A 247 6.70 -35.40 50.08
C LEU A 247 8.17 -35.02 50.22
N SER A 248 9.00 -35.47 49.28
CA SER A 248 10.43 -35.19 49.26
C SER A 248 10.69 -33.69 49.10
N VAL A 249 11.86 -33.25 49.51
CA VAL A 249 12.28 -31.85 49.33
C VAL A 249 12.23 -31.38 47.86
N GLN A 250 12.19 -32.30 46.88
CA GLN A 250 11.89 -31.95 45.48
C GLN A 250 10.50 -31.31 45.31
N ALA A 251 9.48 -31.79 46.03
CA ALA A 251 8.17 -31.15 46.00
C ALA A 251 8.18 -29.75 46.66
N LYS A 252 9.24 -29.44 47.41
CA LYS A 252 9.48 -28.13 48.04
C LYS A 252 10.21 -27.14 47.15
N LEU A 253 11.18 -27.61 46.37
CA LEU A 253 11.82 -26.89 45.25
C LEU A 253 10.83 -26.50 44.16
N VAL A 254 9.98 -27.44 43.75
CA VAL A 254 9.03 -27.26 42.65
C VAL A 254 8.07 -26.08 42.91
N LEU A 255 7.57 -25.92 44.13
CA LEU A 255 6.69 -24.81 44.53
C LEU A 255 7.38 -23.43 44.55
N LEU A 256 8.70 -23.42 44.73
CA LEU A 256 9.52 -22.19 44.77
C LEU A 256 9.88 -21.70 43.35
N THR A 257 10.15 -22.63 42.42
CA THR A 257 10.26 -22.33 40.96
C THR A 257 8.93 -21.88 40.33
N LEU A 258 7.80 -22.37 40.85
CA LEU A 258 6.46 -21.98 40.37
C LEU A 258 6.01 -20.60 40.89
N SER A 259 6.54 -20.14 42.03
CA SER A 259 6.17 -18.85 42.64
C SER A 259 7.04 -17.66 42.20
N PHE A 260 8.31 -17.90 41.84
CA PHE A 260 9.27 -16.85 41.45
C PHE A 260 10.02 -17.21 40.15
N PRO A 261 9.45 -16.92 38.97
CA PRO A 261 9.97 -17.39 37.67
C PRO A 261 11.32 -16.76 37.24
N ARG A 262 11.92 -15.87 38.05
CA ARG A 262 13.17 -15.16 37.74
C ARG A 262 14.37 -15.48 38.63
N MET A 263 14.30 -16.48 39.51
CA MET A 263 15.42 -16.82 40.40
C MET A 263 16.45 -17.74 39.71
N ARG A 264 17.74 -17.34 39.71
CA ARG A 264 18.88 -18.06 39.09
C ARG A 264 19.71 -18.82 40.14
N LEU A 265 19.94 -20.11 39.81
CA LEU A 265 20.81 -21.17 40.36
C LEU A 265 21.68 -20.93 41.61
N VAL A 266 21.60 -21.89 42.55
CA VAL A 266 22.71 -22.29 43.41
C VAL A 266 22.87 -23.80 43.28
N TRP A 267 23.94 -24.23 42.61
CA TRP A 267 24.32 -25.64 42.54
C TRP A 267 25.21 -25.97 43.73
N SER A 268 24.87 -27.05 44.43
CA SER A 268 25.81 -27.81 45.26
C SER A 268 25.99 -29.17 44.60
N SER A 269 27.22 -29.65 44.50
CA SER A 269 27.54 -30.96 43.94
C SER A 269 27.02 -32.14 44.79
N SER A 270 26.44 -31.87 45.96
CA SER A 270 25.74 -32.85 46.77
C SER A 270 24.23 -32.58 46.79
N PRO A 271 23.41 -33.48 46.21
CA PRO A 271 21.94 -33.40 46.25
C PRO A 271 21.38 -33.32 47.68
N TYR A 272 22.09 -33.83 48.69
CA TYR A 272 21.65 -33.85 50.08
C TYR A 272 21.69 -32.47 50.75
N ALA A 273 22.67 -31.62 50.43
CA ALA A 273 22.78 -30.27 51.00
C ALA A 273 21.75 -29.30 50.40
N SER A 274 21.45 -29.45 49.10
CA SER A 274 20.37 -28.71 48.44
C SER A 274 18.99 -29.12 48.97
N VAL A 275 18.85 -30.35 49.46
CA VAL A 275 17.64 -30.90 50.07
C VAL A 275 17.45 -30.45 51.53
N GLU A 276 18.50 -30.21 52.32
CA GLU A 276 18.33 -29.62 53.66
C GLU A 276 17.79 -28.18 53.59
N ILE A 277 18.36 -27.36 52.69
CA ILE A 277 18.06 -25.93 52.57
C ILE A 277 16.60 -25.68 52.17
N LEU A 278 16.01 -26.58 51.38
CA LEU A 278 14.62 -26.47 50.92
C LEU A 278 13.59 -27.16 51.82
N SER A 279 14.04 -28.00 52.76
CA SER A 279 13.18 -28.57 53.80
C SER A 279 12.83 -27.52 54.86
N ASP A 280 13.80 -26.68 55.24
CA ASP A 280 13.64 -25.58 56.20
C ASP A 280 12.71 -24.46 55.70
N LEU A 281 12.69 -24.20 54.38
CA LEU A 281 11.90 -23.12 53.77
C LEU A 281 10.37 -23.35 53.75
N LYS A 282 9.88 -24.56 54.10
CA LYS A 282 8.46 -24.95 53.93
C LYS A 282 7.74 -25.38 55.21
N GLN A 283 8.26 -25.08 56.40
CA GLN A 283 7.66 -25.52 57.67
C GLN A 283 6.37 -24.77 58.09
N ASN A 284 5.97 -23.66 57.44
CA ASN A 284 4.93 -22.75 57.98
C ASN A 284 3.74 -22.41 57.04
N PHE A 285 3.39 -23.24 56.05
CA PHE A 285 2.25 -22.97 55.15
C PHE A 285 1.36 -24.21 54.95
N ASP A 286 0.03 -24.03 54.98
CA ASP A 286 -0.97 -25.10 54.79
C ASP A 286 -1.22 -25.42 53.30
N GLU A 287 -1.55 -26.68 52.99
CA GLU A 287 -1.79 -27.19 51.63
C GLU A 287 -3.16 -26.79 51.04
N PRO A 288 -3.24 -26.46 49.73
CA PRO A 288 -4.48 -26.03 49.09
C PRO A 288 -5.41 -27.19 48.70
N ASP A 289 -6.71 -26.92 48.79
CA ASP A 289 -7.82 -27.85 48.58
C ASP A 289 -7.91 -28.36 47.12
N PRO A 290 -7.79 -29.70 46.89
CA PRO A 290 -7.82 -30.30 45.56
C PRO A 290 -9.16 -30.14 44.84
N THR A 291 -10.25 -29.89 45.57
CA THR A 291 -11.59 -29.70 44.99
C THR A 291 -11.72 -28.36 44.27
N ARG A 292 -11.01 -27.32 44.74
CA ARG A 292 -11.02 -25.97 44.14
C ARG A 292 -10.15 -25.87 42.90
N ALA A 293 -9.10 -26.69 42.80
CA ALA A 293 -8.23 -26.77 41.62
C ALA A 293 -8.91 -27.47 40.42
N ALA A 294 -9.84 -28.40 40.68
CA ALA A 294 -10.59 -29.07 39.62
C ALA A 294 -11.68 -28.19 38.97
N ALA A 295 -12.09 -27.09 39.62
CA ALA A 295 -13.12 -26.17 39.13
C ALA A 295 -12.55 -25.08 38.18
N ILE A 296 -11.27 -24.73 38.31
CA ILE A 296 -10.59 -23.70 37.50
C ILE A 296 -10.28 -24.31 36.13
N GLY A 297 -11.27 -24.30 35.24
CA GLY A 297 -11.22 -24.91 33.91
C GLY A 297 -12.60 -25.24 33.34
N LEU A 298 -13.65 -25.20 34.17
CA LEU A 298 -15.05 -25.29 33.74
C LEU A 298 -15.75 -23.91 33.64
N ASP A 299 -15.22 -22.87 34.29
CA ASP A 299 -15.87 -21.55 34.37
C ASP A 299 -15.65 -20.63 33.15
N ASP A 300 -14.68 -20.90 32.25
CA ASP A 300 -14.42 -20.06 31.06
C ASP A 300 -15.51 -20.18 29.97
N ALA A 301 -16.46 -21.10 30.12
CA ALA A 301 -17.53 -21.33 29.13
C ALA A 301 -18.78 -20.45 29.35
N LEU A 302 -18.87 -19.63 30.39
CA LEU A 302 -20.13 -18.96 30.75
C LEU A 302 -20.09 -17.44 31.03
N GLU A 303 -18.95 -16.74 30.98
CA GLU A 303 -18.92 -15.32 31.38
C GLU A 303 -18.80 -14.24 30.30
N ASN A 304 -18.62 -14.54 29.01
CA ASN A 304 -18.60 -13.50 27.97
C ASN A 304 -19.80 -13.59 27.04
N GLY A 305 -20.99 -13.39 27.61
CA GLY A 305 -22.16 -12.94 26.87
C GLY A 305 -22.12 -11.40 26.70
N SER A 306 -22.23 -10.95 25.45
CA SER A 306 -22.46 -9.55 24.99
C SER A 306 -21.17 -8.69 24.82
N VAL A 307 -20.89 -7.97 23.72
CA VAL A 307 -21.70 -7.48 22.59
C VAL A 307 -20.78 -7.31 21.37
N LEU A 308 -20.85 -8.19 20.36
CA LEU A 308 -20.34 -7.91 18.99
C LEU A 308 -20.81 -8.96 17.94
N GLU A 309 -22.03 -9.47 18.09
CA GLU A 309 -22.56 -10.56 17.24
C GLU A 309 -23.58 -10.11 16.17
N THR A 310 -23.56 -8.86 15.72
CA THR A 310 -24.62 -8.38 14.80
C THR A 310 -24.20 -8.20 13.34
N ALA A 311 -23.05 -8.70 12.88
CA ALA A 311 -22.69 -8.55 11.46
C ALA A 311 -21.86 -9.68 10.82
N MET A 312 -21.68 -10.84 11.47
CA MET A 312 -20.93 -11.95 10.84
C MET A 312 -21.61 -13.30 11.09
N ASN A 313 -21.59 -14.16 10.06
CA ASN A 313 -22.00 -15.55 10.20
C ASN A 313 -21.00 -16.24 11.16
N ILE A 314 -21.46 -16.67 12.33
CA ILE A 314 -20.62 -17.19 13.42
C ILE A 314 -20.12 -18.61 13.08
N THR A 315 -20.81 -19.30 12.17
CA THR A 315 -20.58 -20.71 11.80
C THR A 315 -19.16 -21.00 11.28
N PRO A 316 -18.56 -20.23 10.34
CA PRO A 316 -17.20 -20.48 9.85
C PRO A 316 -16.12 -20.18 10.91
N THR A 317 -16.37 -19.20 11.78
CA THR A 317 -15.48 -18.81 12.88
C THR A 317 -15.37 -19.92 13.92
N ASP A 318 -16.51 -20.51 14.30
CA ASP A 318 -16.53 -21.65 15.22
C ASP A 318 -15.90 -22.90 14.59
N MET A 319 -16.06 -23.11 13.29
CA MET A 319 -15.40 -24.22 12.59
C MET A 319 -13.88 -24.11 12.57
N LEU A 320 -13.34 -22.90 12.37
CA LEU A 320 -11.89 -22.66 12.40
C LEU A 320 -11.30 -22.85 13.79
N ARG A 321 -12.02 -22.45 14.85
CA ARG A 321 -11.60 -22.60 16.24
C ARG A 321 -11.55 -24.06 16.72
N GLU A 322 -12.26 -24.97 16.05
CA GLU A 322 -12.23 -26.40 16.40
C GLU A 322 -11.09 -27.19 15.74
N LEU A 323 -10.27 -26.55 14.91
CA LEU A 323 -9.08 -27.18 14.33
C LEU A 323 -7.93 -27.25 15.37
N PRO A 324 -7.30 -28.41 15.57
CA PRO A 324 -6.14 -28.53 16.45
C PRO A 324 -5.01 -27.60 15.99
N GLY A 325 -4.54 -26.72 16.87
CA GLY A 325 -3.52 -25.70 16.58
C GLY A 325 -4.07 -24.29 16.32
N VAL A 326 -5.39 -24.13 16.11
CA VAL A 326 -6.03 -22.80 15.98
C VAL A 326 -6.48 -22.32 17.36
N THR A 327 -5.63 -21.51 18.00
CA THR A 327 -5.93 -20.80 19.25
C THR A 327 -6.62 -19.47 18.95
N THR A 328 -7.24 -18.81 19.93
CA THR A 328 -7.80 -17.46 19.79
C THR A 328 -6.76 -16.45 19.25
N LYS A 329 -5.48 -16.63 19.61
CA LYS A 329 -4.34 -15.83 19.11
C LYS A 329 -4.00 -16.12 17.64
N THR A 330 -4.05 -17.37 17.19
CA THR A 330 -3.77 -17.74 15.80
C THR A 330 -4.96 -17.51 14.85
N PHE A 331 -6.19 -17.53 15.37
CA PHE A 331 -7.41 -17.22 14.59
C PHE A 331 -7.37 -15.81 13.99
N HIS A 332 -6.95 -14.81 14.77
CA HIS A 332 -6.89 -13.43 14.29
C HIS A 332 -5.82 -13.25 13.20
N SER A 333 -4.67 -13.93 13.32
CA SER A 333 -3.62 -13.92 12.31
C SER A 333 -4.05 -14.61 11.01
N LEU A 334 -4.78 -15.72 11.09
CA LEU A 334 -5.38 -16.40 9.92
C LEU A 334 -6.44 -15.53 9.24
N PHE A 335 -7.30 -14.88 10.02
CA PHE A 335 -8.30 -13.95 9.52
C PHE A 335 -7.65 -12.73 8.83
N MET A 336 -6.59 -12.17 9.42
CA MET A 336 -5.84 -11.04 8.85
C MET A 336 -5.04 -11.42 7.59
N SER A 337 -4.54 -12.66 7.50
CA SER A 337 -3.91 -13.17 6.28
C SER A 337 -4.90 -13.34 5.11
N MET A 338 -6.20 -13.37 5.40
CA MET A 338 -7.27 -13.43 4.39
C MET A 338 -7.81 -12.04 4.00
N THR A 339 -7.45 -10.96 4.70
CA THR A 339 -8.04 -9.61 4.46
C THR A 339 -7.22 -8.69 3.55
N ASN A 340 -6.06 -9.11 3.03
CA ASN A 340 -5.19 -8.29 2.15
C ASN A 340 -4.84 -6.88 2.72
N LEU A 341 -5.02 -6.67 4.03
CA LEU A 341 -4.86 -5.38 4.70
C LEU A 341 -3.39 -5.13 5.04
N ILE A 342 -2.78 -4.10 4.43
CA ILE A 342 -1.36 -3.74 4.66
C ILE A 342 -1.18 -3.09 6.03
N GLY A 343 -2.12 -2.22 6.42
CA GLY A 343 -2.00 -1.41 7.64
C GLY A 343 -3.10 -0.35 7.72
N LYS A 344 -3.12 0.37 8.85
CA LYS A 344 -4.07 1.49 9.08
C LYS A 344 -3.32 2.80 9.29
N VAL A 345 -3.82 3.88 8.73
CA VAL A 345 -3.36 5.25 9.02
C VAL A 345 -4.30 5.86 10.05
N VAL A 346 -3.73 6.38 11.14
CA VAL A 346 -4.50 6.81 12.31
C VAL A 346 -4.06 8.19 12.77
N ARG A 347 -5.02 9.06 13.10
CA ARG A 347 -4.74 10.37 13.67
C ARG A 347 -4.27 10.24 15.12
N ILE A 348 -3.18 10.91 15.44
CA ILE A 348 -2.76 11.19 16.81
C ILE A 348 -3.14 12.62 17.17
N ASP A 349 -3.92 12.79 18.23
CA ASP A 349 -4.29 14.10 18.76
C ASP A 349 -3.15 14.76 19.57
N SER A 350 -3.39 15.97 20.07
CA SER A 350 -2.41 16.72 20.87
C SER A 350 -2.00 16.01 22.17
N GLU A 351 -2.83 15.10 22.69
CA GLU A 351 -2.55 14.32 23.90
C GLU A 351 -1.77 13.03 23.60
N GLY A 352 -1.54 12.72 22.31
CA GLY A 352 -0.84 11.51 21.90
C GLY A 352 -1.73 10.27 21.81
N VAL A 353 -3.06 10.45 21.80
CA VAL A 353 -4.05 9.37 21.74
C VAL A 353 -4.58 9.22 20.32
N ALA A 354 -5.07 8.02 19.98
CA ALA A 354 -5.71 7.67 18.71
C ALA A 354 -7.24 7.54 18.85
N PRO A 355 -8.04 8.62 18.66
CA PRO A 355 -9.45 8.63 19.03
C PRO A 355 -10.31 7.67 18.21
N ALA A 356 -10.02 7.53 16.91
CA ALA A 356 -10.80 6.70 15.99
C ALA A 356 -10.72 5.20 16.33
N ILE A 357 -9.59 4.75 16.90
CA ILE A 357 -9.41 3.37 17.35
C ILE A 357 -9.83 3.17 18.80
N ALA A 358 -9.69 4.20 19.65
CA ALA A 358 -9.97 4.10 21.08
C ALA A 358 -11.38 3.60 21.41
N ALA A 359 -12.39 3.96 20.60
CA ALA A 359 -13.77 3.52 20.79
C ALA A 359 -14.01 2.06 20.40
N ALA A 360 -13.33 1.57 19.35
CA ALA A 360 -13.56 0.23 18.81
C ALA A 360 -12.61 -0.83 19.39
N LEU A 361 -11.35 -0.46 19.66
CA LEU A 361 -10.27 -1.34 20.12
C LEU A 361 -9.44 -0.63 21.21
N PRO A 362 -9.94 -0.54 22.45
CA PRO A 362 -9.29 0.23 23.51
C PRO A 362 -7.89 -0.29 23.89
N GLU A 363 -7.68 -1.60 23.83
CA GLU A 363 -6.36 -2.21 24.11
C GLU A 363 -5.31 -1.85 23.06
N VAL A 364 -5.68 -1.87 21.78
CA VAL A 364 -4.80 -1.46 20.67
C VAL A 364 -4.49 0.03 20.76
N ALA A 365 -5.48 0.86 21.08
CA ALA A 365 -5.29 2.29 21.29
C ALA A 365 -4.31 2.60 22.44
N ALA A 366 -4.39 1.87 23.56
CA ALA A 366 -3.45 2.02 24.67
C ALA A 366 -2.01 1.67 24.26
N GLN A 367 -1.83 0.61 23.46
CA GLN A 367 -0.53 0.25 22.90
C GLN A 367 0.01 1.31 21.93
N ILE A 368 -0.85 1.87 21.06
CA ILE A 368 -0.48 2.97 20.16
C ILE A 368 0.02 4.18 20.96
N THR A 369 -0.72 4.60 21.99
CA THR A 369 -0.35 5.73 22.84
C THR A 369 0.99 5.48 23.54
N ALA A 370 1.20 4.30 24.10
CA ALA A 370 2.45 3.94 24.76
C ALA A 370 3.64 3.94 23.78
N GLN A 371 3.48 3.32 22.60
CA GLN A 371 4.53 3.30 21.58
C GLN A 371 4.83 4.69 21.02
N TRP A 372 3.80 5.52 20.84
CA TRP A 372 3.95 6.92 20.42
C TRP A 372 4.79 7.71 21.43
N GLN A 373 4.48 7.62 22.72
CA GLN A 373 5.25 8.26 23.79
C GLN A 373 6.71 7.77 23.82
N CYS A 374 6.94 6.46 23.69
CA CYS A 374 8.28 5.90 23.63
C CYS A 374 9.08 6.36 22.40
N SER A 375 8.41 6.64 21.27
CA SER A 375 9.05 7.08 20.03
C SER A 375 9.61 8.51 20.09
N ARG A 376 9.30 9.27 21.16
CA ARG A 376 9.63 10.69 21.33
C ARG A 376 9.11 11.58 20.19
N ALA A 377 8.11 11.12 19.44
CA ALA A 377 7.41 11.93 18.46
C ALA A 377 6.64 13.05 19.16
N SER A 378 6.57 14.22 18.52
CA SER A 378 5.84 15.36 19.06
C SER A 378 4.42 15.38 18.50
N SER A 379 3.43 15.23 19.39
CA SER A 379 2.01 15.38 19.04
C SER A 379 1.65 16.83 18.64
N ALA A 380 2.42 17.81 19.10
CA ALA A 380 2.19 19.23 18.81
C ALA A 380 2.61 19.63 17.38
N LYS A 381 3.48 18.83 16.74
CA LYS A 381 3.99 19.12 15.39
C LYS A 381 3.14 18.41 14.35
N THR A 382 2.43 19.18 13.54
CA THR A 382 1.63 18.66 12.41
C THR A 382 2.48 17.82 11.45
N GLY A 383 1.94 16.65 11.08
CA GLY A 383 2.56 15.74 10.12
C GLY A 383 3.72 14.90 10.67
N GLU A 384 4.00 14.92 11.98
CA GLU A 384 4.94 13.96 12.57
C GLU A 384 4.35 12.55 12.42
N LEU A 385 5.12 11.60 11.88
CA LEU A 385 4.66 10.24 11.56
C LEU A 385 5.52 9.21 12.30
N ARG A 386 4.89 8.15 12.82
CA ARG A 386 5.56 6.92 13.25
C ARG A 386 4.77 5.71 12.75
N VAL A 387 5.49 4.70 12.27
CA VAL A 387 4.90 3.38 12.01
C VAL A 387 5.06 2.56 13.28
N LEU A 388 3.93 2.13 13.84
CA LEU A 388 3.80 1.44 15.10
C LEU A 388 3.31 0.01 14.84
N TYR A 389 3.65 -0.90 15.74
CA TYR A 389 3.33 -2.33 15.62
C TYR A 389 2.68 -2.79 16.94
N PRO A 390 1.39 -2.50 17.16
CA PRO A 390 0.67 -3.01 18.30
C PRO A 390 0.48 -4.52 18.20
N SER A 391 0.53 -5.20 19.34
CA SER A 391 0.21 -6.63 19.45
C SER A 391 -1.24 -6.83 19.00
N ASP A 392 -1.50 -7.88 18.22
CA ASP A 392 -2.82 -8.23 17.70
C ASP A 392 -3.46 -7.18 16.75
N SER A 393 -2.64 -6.37 16.05
CA SER A 393 -3.08 -5.44 15.01
C SER A 393 -2.12 -5.42 13.81
N VAL A 394 -2.62 -5.01 12.65
CA VAL A 394 -1.79 -4.64 11.49
C VAL A 394 -0.91 -3.42 11.79
N PRO A 395 0.17 -3.16 11.01
CA PRO A 395 0.98 -1.96 11.15
C PRO A 395 0.14 -0.68 11.15
N ILE A 396 0.43 0.23 12.08
CA ILE A 396 -0.28 1.49 12.24
C ILE A 396 0.65 2.65 11.87
N ALA A 397 0.33 3.37 10.80
CA ALA A 397 0.95 4.66 10.51
C ALA A 397 0.23 5.75 11.33
N ALA A 398 0.77 6.05 12.50
CA ALA A 398 0.29 7.08 13.40
C ALA A 398 0.78 8.46 12.94
N VAL A 399 -0.12 9.39 12.65
CA VAL A 399 0.21 10.73 12.14
C VAL A 399 -0.38 11.80 13.04
N ALA A 400 0.47 12.69 13.55
CA ALA A 400 0.05 13.82 14.38
C ALA A 400 -0.68 14.87 13.55
N SER A 401 -1.88 15.27 13.98
CA SER A 401 -2.59 16.41 13.38
C SER A 401 -1.96 17.75 13.77
N GLY A 402 -1.26 17.80 14.91
CA GLY A 402 -0.72 19.03 15.48
C GLY A 402 -1.80 19.99 15.97
N GLU A 403 -1.37 21.16 16.45
CA GLU A 403 -2.26 22.22 16.88
C GLU A 403 -2.60 23.17 15.73
N GLN A 404 -3.87 23.51 15.59
CA GLN A 404 -4.32 24.48 14.60
C GLN A 404 -3.93 25.90 15.06
N LYS A 405 -3.17 26.61 14.22
CA LYS A 405 -2.73 27.99 14.50
C LYS A 405 -3.87 28.97 14.25
N GLU A 406 -3.80 30.15 14.86
CA GLU A 406 -4.74 31.24 14.56
C GLU A 406 -4.54 31.74 13.11
N ALA A 407 -5.64 32.17 12.48
CA ALA A 407 -5.57 32.80 11.17
C ALA A 407 -4.67 34.06 11.21
N PRO A 408 -3.79 34.25 10.21
CA PRO A 408 -2.89 35.39 10.20
C PRO A 408 -3.66 36.71 10.16
N LYS A 409 -3.22 37.68 10.96
CA LYS A 409 -3.87 39.00 11.10
C LYS A 409 -3.70 39.90 9.86
N THR A 410 -2.75 39.59 8.98
CA THR A 410 -2.47 40.33 7.75
C THR A 410 -1.96 39.38 6.67
N GLY A 411 -2.65 39.34 5.53
CA GLY A 411 -2.18 38.72 4.29
C GLY A 411 -2.22 39.76 3.16
N PRO A 412 -1.39 39.61 2.10
CA PRO A 412 -1.57 40.37 0.87
C PRO A 412 -2.83 39.83 0.18
N ASP A 413 -3.82 40.71 0.02
CA ASP A 413 -5.20 40.45 -0.41
C ASP A 413 -6.11 39.79 0.62
N ALA A 414 -7.40 40.11 0.56
CA ALA A 414 -8.41 39.75 1.55
C ALA A 414 -8.49 38.23 1.71
N LEU A 415 -7.77 37.72 2.72
CA LEU A 415 -7.93 36.37 3.23
C LEU A 415 -9.44 36.13 3.42
N PRO A 416 -9.92 34.91 3.15
CA PRO A 416 -11.28 34.59 3.51
C PRO A 416 -11.48 34.80 5.03
N SER A 417 -12.72 34.81 5.49
CA SER A 417 -12.98 34.99 6.93
C SER A 417 -12.12 34.01 7.75
N ALA A 418 -11.71 34.41 8.96
CA ALA A 418 -10.81 33.60 9.78
C ALA A 418 -11.29 32.14 9.90
N ASN A 419 -12.60 31.92 10.03
CA ASN A 419 -13.20 30.59 10.08
C ASN A 419 -12.99 29.79 8.79
N ILE A 420 -13.17 30.41 7.62
CA ILE A 420 -12.94 29.75 6.33
C ILE A 420 -11.45 29.45 6.14
N PHE A 421 -10.58 30.40 6.45
CA PHE A 421 -9.13 30.18 6.37
C PHE A 421 -8.71 28.97 7.21
N LEU A 422 -9.11 28.96 8.48
CA LEU A 422 -8.82 27.88 9.42
C LEU A 422 -9.39 26.55 8.92
N ARG A 423 -10.63 26.53 8.44
CA ARG A 423 -11.22 25.33 7.83
C ARG A 423 -10.34 24.80 6.70
N ASN A 424 -9.98 25.63 5.74
CA ASN A 424 -9.19 25.21 4.57
C ASN A 424 -7.78 24.75 4.97
N GLU A 425 -7.16 25.41 5.96
CA GLU A 425 -5.87 24.98 6.53
C GLU A 425 -5.98 23.58 7.16
N ASN A 426 -7.06 23.30 7.90
CA ASN A 426 -7.29 21.99 8.50
C ASN A 426 -7.53 20.89 7.45
N LEU A 427 -8.28 21.20 6.39
CA LEU A 427 -8.45 20.29 5.25
C LEU A 427 -7.08 19.97 4.62
N GLU A 428 -6.23 20.98 4.44
CA GLU A 428 -4.91 20.79 3.86
C GLU A 428 -3.96 19.98 4.75
N CYS A 429 -3.93 20.25 6.06
CA CYS A 429 -3.19 19.43 7.02
C CYS A 429 -3.66 17.96 6.99
N THR A 430 -4.96 17.74 6.82
CA THR A 430 -5.53 16.40 6.69
C THR A 430 -5.08 15.70 5.41
N ARG A 431 -5.08 16.39 4.26
CA ARG A 431 -4.57 15.84 2.99
C ARG A 431 -3.10 15.41 3.15
N LEU A 432 -2.25 16.27 3.71
CA LEU A 432 -0.83 15.98 3.93
C LEU A 432 -0.62 14.80 4.88
N ALA A 433 -1.34 14.77 6.01
CA ALA A 433 -1.23 13.71 7.00
C ALA A 433 -1.63 12.34 6.42
N ALA A 434 -2.79 12.27 5.75
CA ALA A 434 -3.28 11.05 5.13
C ALA A 434 -2.31 10.56 4.03
N ALA A 435 -1.80 11.47 3.20
CA ALA A 435 -0.86 11.14 2.13
C ALA A 435 0.48 10.62 2.65
N LYS A 436 0.97 11.20 3.75
CA LYS A 436 2.19 10.78 4.42
C LYS A 436 2.05 9.39 5.04
N GLY A 437 0.94 9.14 5.75
CA GLY A 437 0.63 7.83 6.32
C GLY A 437 0.47 6.75 5.25
N ALA A 438 -0.29 7.02 4.19
CA ALA A 438 -0.51 6.07 3.11
C ALA A 438 0.80 5.69 2.40
N ARG A 439 1.66 6.67 2.10
CA ARG A 439 2.98 6.39 1.50
C ARG A 439 3.89 5.59 2.42
N ALA A 440 3.83 5.80 3.73
CA ALA A 440 4.63 5.02 4.68
C ALA A 440 4.23 3.54 4.71
N LEU A 441 2.95 3.23 4.49
CA LEU A 441 2.47 1.85 4.45
C LEU A 441 2.67 1.18 3.09
N ARG A 442 2.79 1.95 2.00
CA ARG A 442 2.94 1.44 0.62
C ARG A 442 4.01 0.36 0.46
N GLU A 443 5.12 0.48 1.18
CA GLU A 443 6.32 -0.37 1.02
C GLU A 443 6.35 -1.56 1.99
N LEU A 444 5.37 -1.69 2.90
CA LEU A 444 5.33 -2.74 3.92
C LEU A 444 4.74 -4.08 3.43
N GLY A 445 4.18 -4.15 2.22
CA GLY A 445 3.63 -5.38 1.64
C GLY A 445 4.56 -5.98 0.57
N GLN A 446 5.04 -7.21 0.78
CA GLN A 446 5.92 -7.92 -0.16
C GLN A 446 5.19 -8.86 -1.14
N ASP A 447 3.89 -9.11 -0.95
CA ASP A 447 3.14 -10.07 -1.78
C ASP A 447 2.52 -9.39 -3.02
N GLU A 448 2.56 -10.09 -4.16
CA GLU A 448 1.90 -9.70 -5.41
C GLU A 448 0.38 -9.90 -5.27
N GLY A 449 -0.41 -8.82 -5.30
CA GLY A 449 -1.87 -8.90 -5.22
C GLY A 449 -2.58 -7.57 -4.94
N HIS A 450 -3.92 -7.63 -4.87
CA HIS A 450 -4.77 -6.53 -4.42
C HIS A 450 -4.57 -6.31 -2.92
N ARG A 451 -4.31 -5.07 -2.51
CA ARG A 451 -3.97 -4.72 -1.13
C ARG A 451 -4.83 -3.58 -0.63
N VAL A 452 -5.13 -3.54 0.67
CA VAL A 452 -5.98 -2.51 1.27
C VAL A 452 -5.20 -1.72 2.31
N VAL A 453 -5.40 -0.39 2.33
CA VAL A 453 -4.97 0.49 3.42
C VAL A 453 -6.19 1.21 3.97
N GLU A 454 -6.43 1.05 5.27
CA GLU A 454 -7.51 1.78 5.96
C GLU A 454 -7.00 3.12 6.46
N ILE A 455 -7.77 4.18 6.27
CA ILE A 455 -7.39 5.55 6.64
C ILE A 455 -8.45 6.14 7.56
N ASP A 456 -8.01 6.68 8.69
CA ASP A 456 -8.82 7.53 9.57
C ASP A 456 -9.33 8.76 8.80
N SER A 457 -10.55 9.20 9.09
CA SER A 457 -11.14 10.40 8.47
C SER A 457 -10.50 11.71 8.96
N PHE A 458 -9.66 11.67 10.01
CA PHE A 458 -9.03 12.86 10.60
C PHE A 458 -10.07 13.94 10.96
N SER A 459 -10.02 15.11 10.32
CA SER A 459 -11.04 16.17 10.44
C SER A 459 -12.04 16.20 9.30
N SER A 460 -11.77 15.51 8.19
CA SER A 460 -12.64 15.46 7.01
C SER A 460 -12.40 14.17 6.21
N PRO A 461 -13.43 13.29 6.09
CA PRO A 461 -13.35 12.08 5.25
C PRO A 461 -12.95 12.39 3.81
N HIS A 462 -13.50 13.46 3.22
CA HIS A 462 -13.14 13.93 1.88
C HIS A 462 -11.65 14.26 1.77
N ALA A 463 -11.14 15.12 2.66
CA ALA A 463 -9.73 15.54 2.60
C ALA A 463 -8.76 14.38 2.83
N ALA A 464 -9.11 13.45 3.74
CA ALA A 464 -8.31 12.26 4.00
C ALA A 464 -8.24 11.36 2.76
N ALA A 465 -9.38 11.12 2.11
CA ALA A 465 -9.45 10.36 0.86
C ALA A 465 -8.64 11.02 -0.26
N VAL A 466 -8.74 12.35 -0.41
CA VAL A 466 -7.96 13.10 -1.41
C VAL A 466 -6.46 12.92 -1.18
N GLY A 467 -5.99 13.20 0.04
CA GLY A 467 -4.58 13.12 0.40
C GLY A 467 -4.00 11.73 0.19
N ALA A 468 -4.68 10.70 0.71
CA ALA A 468 -4.22 9.32 0.60
C ALA A 468 -4.10 8.87 -0.87
N ASN A 469 -5.11 9.13 -1.71
CA ASN A 469 -5.12 8.73 -3.12
C ASN A 469 -4.08 9.48 -3.96
N LEU A 470 -3.90 10.78 -3.73
CA LEU A 470 -2.87 11.56 -4.42
C LEU A 470 -1.44 11.16 -3.98
N GLY A 471 -1.26 10.85 -2.70
CA GLY A 471 0.00 10.42 -2.11
C GLY A 471 0.46 9.04 -2.58
N LEU A 472 -0.45 8.07 -2.72
CA LEU A 472 -0.08 6.73 -3.20
C LEU A 472 0.31 6.69 -4.68
N TRP A 473 -0.23 7.61 -5.48
CA TRP A 473 0.00 7.65 -6.91
C TRP A 473 1.49 7.72 -7.27
N ALA A 474 1.92 6.84 -8.17
CA ALA A 474 3.28 6.81 -8.66
C ALA A 474 3.33 6.54 -10.17
N VAL A 475 4.12 7.32 -10.91
CA VAL A 475 4.32 7.11 -12.35
C VAL A 475 5.27 5.93 -12.57
N ASN A 476 4.71 4.73 -12.71
CA ASN A 476 5.47 3.49 -12.93
C ASN A 476 5.07 2.71 -14.19
N HIS A 477 4.04 3.18 -14.89
CA HIS A 477 3.50 2.63 -16.14
C HIS A 477 4.58 2.37 -17.20
N PHE A 478 5.64 3.20 -17.21
CA PHE A 478 6.73 3.15 -18.19
C PHE A 478 8.00 2.45 -17.70
N LYS A 479 7.98 1.91 -16.47
CA LYS A 479 9.14 1.24 -15.88
C LYS A 479 9.09 -0.26 -16.17
N THR A 480 10.15 -0.78 -16.76
CA THR A 480 10.39 -2.23 -16.94
C THR A 480 11.28 -2.82 -15.84
N ARG A 481 11.97 -1.97 -15.06
CA ARG A 481 12.85 -2.34 -13.95
C ARG A 481 12.74 -1.31 -12.81
N GLY A 482 13.25 -1.66 -11.62
CA GLY A 482 13.27 -0.79 -10.44
C GLY A 482 12.32 -1.26 -9.32
N SER A 483 11.96 -0.36 -8.41
CA SER A 483 11.21 -0.70 -7.18
C SER A 483 9.73 -1.03 -7.38
N ALA A 484 9.14 -0.74 -8.55
CA ALA A 484 7.75 -1.09 -8.86
C ALA A 484 7.48 -1.02 -10.38
N PRO A 485 8.14 -1.81 -11.24
CA PRO A 485 7.92 -1.77 -12.68
C PRO A 485 6.50 -2.20 -13.04
N ALA A 486 5.84 -1.46 -13.94
CA ALA A 486 4.47 -1.75 -14.36
C ALA A 486 4.26 -1.69 -15.88
N TRP A 487 5.35 -1.65 -16.67
CA TRP A 487 5.25 -1.71 -18.12
C TRP A 487 4.64 -3.04 -18.58
N GLY A 488 3.58 -2.96 -19.38
CA GLY A 488 2.85 -4.12 -19.90
C GLY A 488 1.91 -4.81 -18.91
N LYS A 489 1.82 -4.35 -17.65
CA LYS A 489 0.86 -4.87 -16.67
C LYS A 489 -0.57 -4.36 -16.96
N PRO A 490 -1.63 -5.03 -16.47
CA PRO A 490 -3.00 -4.51 -16.54
C PRO A 490 -3.12 -3.12 -15.89
N LEU A 491 -4.04 -2.28 -16.37
CA LEU A 491 -4.20 -0.89 -15.90
C LEU A 491 -4.40 -0.79 -14.38
N GLU A 492 -5.09 -1.78 -13.81
CA GLU A 492 -5.40 -1.92 -12.38
C GLU A 492 -4.16 -2.14 -11.50
N GLU A 493 -3.07 -2.63 -12.08
CA GLU A 493 -1.79 -2.83 -11.37
C GLU A 493 -0.84 -1.64 -11.50
N GLN A 494 -1.06 -0.79 -12.50
CA GLN A 494 -0.22 0.39 -12.74
C GLN A 494 -0.61 1.57 -11.84
N GLY A 495 0.31 2.50 -11.61
CA GLY A 495 0.05 3.74 -10.88
C GLY A 495 -0.08 3.59 -9.35
N GLY A 496 0.06 2.36 -8.84
CA GLY A 496 -0.28 2.03 -7.45
C GLY A 496 -1.76 1.66 -7.24
N ARG A 497 -2.54 1.50 -8.32
CA ARG A 497 -3.99 1.20 -8.27
C ARG A 497 -4.35 -0.14 -7.61
N HIS A 498 -3.41 -1.06 -7.52
CA HIS A 498 -3.57 -2.33 -6.80
C HIS A 498 -3.58 -2.15 -5.27
N ILE A 499 -3.29 -0.94 -4.77
CA ILE A 499 -3.49 -0.57 -3.36
C ILE A 499 -4.79 0.22 -3.26
N GLU A 500 -5.83 -0.43 -2.77
CA GLU A 500 -7.11 0.19 -2.47
C GLU A 500 -7.02 0.96 -1.15
N ILE A 501 -7.62 2.16 -1.13
CA ILE A 501 -7.70 2.99 0.06
C ILE A 501 -9.14 2.98 0.55
N GLN A 502 -9.35 2.58 1.79
CA GLN A 502 -10.67 2.49 2.40
C GLN A 502 -10.74 3.36 3.65
N SER A 503 -11.96 3.81 3.99
CA SER A 503 -12.20 4.54 5.23
C SER A 503 -12.19 3.57 6.42
N LEU A 504 -11.57 3.97 7.52
CA LEU A 504 -11.57 3.22 8.79
C LEU A 504 -12.99 3.04 9.37
N THR A 505 -13.93 3.95 9.04
CA THR A 505 -15.32 3.89 9.52
C THR A 505 -16.22 2.96 8.68
N GLY A 506 -15.65 2.25 7.70
CA GLY A 506 -16.36 1.28 6.86
C GLY A 506 -16.71 1.81 5.46
N ALA A 507 -17.38 0.96 4.67
CA ALA A 507 -17.73 1.24 3.29
C ALA A 507 -18.74 2.39 3.17
N THR A 508 -18.58 3.20 2.13
CA THR A 508 -19.48 4.33 1.84
C THR A 508 -20.86 3.83 1.40
N THR A 509 -21.92 4.34 2.03
CA THR A 509 -23.30 3.98 1.69
C THR A 509 -23.77 4.69 0.42
N ASP A 510 -24.83 4.19 -0.24
CA ASP A 510 -25.40 4.87 -1.41
C ASP A 510 -25.99 6.25 -1.07
N THR A 511 -26.36 6.48 0.20
CA THR A 511 -26.76 7.80 0.70
C THR A 511 -25.59 8.77 0.69
N ASP A 512 -24.40 8.31 1.12
CA ASP A 512 -23.18 9.13 1.17
C ASP A 512 -22.66 9.49 -0.24
N LYS A 513 -22.93 8.64 -1.24
CA LYS A 513 -22.61 8.93 -2.65
C LYS A 513 -23.50 10.05 -3.22
N LYS A 514 -24.72 10.19 -2.70
CA LYS A 514 -25.68 11.23 -3.08
C LYS A 514 -25.52 12.51 -2.26
N ALA A 515 -24.76 12.47 -1.17
CA ALA A 515 -24.45 13.62 -0.32
C ALA A 515 -23.34 14.48 -0.95
N LEU A 516 -23.75 15.33 -1.90
CA LEU A 516 -22.85 16.22 -2.67
C LEU A 516 -22.98 17.70 -2.27
N ARG A 517 -23.78 17.97 -1.25
CA ARG A 517 -23.87 19.28 -0.61
C ARG A 517 -22.89 19.29 0.57
N ASP A 518 -22.13 20.37 0.67
CA ASP A 518 -21.25 20.64 1.79
C ASP A 518 -21.88 21.78 2.57
N ASP A 519 -22.38 21.49 3.77
CA ASP A 519 -23.04 22.52 4.59
C ASP A 519 -22.05 23.61 5.03
N GLY A 520 -20.73 23.38 4.88
CA GLY A 520 -19.68 24.38 5.04
C GLY A 520 -19.65 25.45 3.93
N ASP A 521 -20.47 25.30 2.88
CA ASP A 521 -20.67 26.30 1.84
C ASP A 521 -21.60 27.44 2.28
N ASP A 522 -22.49 27.18 3.25
CA ASP A 522 -23.41 28.15 3.86
C ASP A 522 -23.00 28.43 5.32
N LEU A 523 -22.36 29.57 5.56
CA LEU A 523 -21.72 29.97 6.82
C LEU A 523 -22.62 30.12 8.08
N SER A 524 -23.74 29.40 8.22
CA SER A 524 -24.62 29.53 9.40
C SER A 524 -25.32 28.27 9.94
N SER A 525 -25.04 27.06 9.47
CA SER A 525 -25.63 25.85 10.08
C SER A 525 -24.62 24.76 10.47
N SER A 526 -24.81 24.21 11.65
CA SER A 526 -24.20 22.97 12.14
C SER A 526 -24.58 21.78 11.25
N GLY A 527 -23.67 21.24 10.43
CA GLY A 527 -23.97 20.21 9.42
C GLY A 527 -22.75 19.52 8.78
N THR A 528 -22.98 18.52 7.91
CA THR A 528 -22.12 17.33 7.64
C THR A 528 -21.02 17.57 6.58
N PRO A 529 -19.75 17.11 6.76
CA PRO A 529 -18.68 17.25 5.77
C PRO A 529 -18.88 16.38 4.51
N LEU A 530 -18.27 16.77 3.39
CA LEU A 530 -18.20 15.94 2.17
C LEU A 530 -17.69 14.52 2.48
N SER A 531 -18.28 13.53 1.79
CA SER A 531 -18.04 12.11 2.08
C SER A 531 -16.69 11.61 1.54
N TRP A 532 -16.25 10.45 2.05
CA TRP A 532 -15.05 9.76 1.57
C TRP A 532 -15.06 9.53 0.04
N TYR A 533 -16.20 9.07 -0.50
CA TYR A 533 -16.38 8.82 -1.92
C TYR A 533 -16.13 10.08 -2.78
N THR A 534 -16.60 11.25 -2.34
CA THR A 534 -16.32 12.49 -3.09
C THR A 534 -14.82 12.78 -3.17
N GLY A 535 -14.08 12.57 -2.08
CA GLY A 535 -12.63 12.77 -2.06
C GLY A 535 -11.87 11.76 -2.92
N GLU A 536 -12.32 10.51 -2.96
CA GLU A 536 -11.81 9.47 -3.84
C GLU A 536 -11.99 9.84 -5.33
N VAL A 537 -13.18 10.31 -5.71
CA VAL A 537 -13.47 10.74 -7.09
C VAL A 537 -12.59 11.95 -7.47
N TYR A 538 -12.47 12.95 -6.59
CA TYR A 538 -11.65 14.15 -6.83
C TYR A 538 -10.18 13.79 -7.05
N ALA A 539 -9.61 12.94 -6.19
CA ALA A 539 -8.20 12.53 -6.33
C ALA A 539 -7.96 11.62 -7.52
N ARG A 540 -8.87 10.68 -7.82
CA ARG A 540 -8.76 9.83 -9.02
C ARG A 540 -8.82 10.64 -10.29
N ALA A 541 -9.66 11.67 -10.35
CA ALA A 541 -9.72 12.59 -11.49
C ALA A 541 -8.41 13.36 -11.66
N GLN A 542 -7.86 13.92 -10.58
CA GLN A 542 -6.56 14.60 -10.69
C GLN A 542 -5.44 13.63 -11.06
N ASN A 543 -5.42 12.40 -10.53
CA ASN A 543 -4.46 11.37 -10.91
C ASN A 543 -4.61 10.92 -12.37
N LEU A 544 -5.83 10.89 -12.92
CA LEU A 544 -6.06 10.68 -14.34
C LEU A 544 -5.44 11.82 -15.17
N SER A 545 -5.64 13.08 -14.75
CA SER A 545 -4.99 14.22 -15.41
C SER A 545 -3.46 14.12 -15.35
N ARG A 546 -2.90 13.71 -14.20
CA ARG A 546 -1.45 13.42 -14.05
C ARG A 546 -0.99 12.31 -14.98
N GLU A 547 -1.73 11.20 -15.07
CA GLU A 547 -1.40 10.09 -15.97
C GLU A 547 -1.36 10.53 -17.43
N LEU A 548 -2.37 11.27 -17.88
CA LEU A 548 -2.44 11.76 -19.25
C LEU A 548 -1.27 12.70 -19.56
N GLN A 549 -0.93 13.61 -18.64
CA GLN A 549 0.20 14.54 -18.81
C GLN A 549 1.57 13.84 -18.76
N GLU A 550 1.73 12.82 -17.91
CA GLU A 550 3.00 12.09 -17.77
C GLU A 550 3.24 11.08 -18.88
N THR A 551 2.18 10.66 -19.57
CA THR A 551 2.31 9.74 -20.69
C THR A 551 3.09 10.40 -21.82
N ALA A 552 4.15 9.72 -22.29
CA ALA A 552 4.96 10.22 -23.39
C ALA A 552 4.11 10.44 -24.65
N ALA A 553 4.37 11.52 -25.40
CA ALA A 553 3.56 11.90 -26.55
C ALA A 553 3.46 10.83 -27.65
N ASN A 554 4.49 10.00 -27.82
CA ASN A 554 4.45 8.87 -28.76
C ASN A 554 3.47 7.76 -28.33
N LEU A 555 3.11 7.70 -27.06
CA LEU A 555 2.12 6.78 -26.48
C LEU A 555 0.77 7.45 -26.20
N LEU A 556 0.68 8.77 -26.35
CA LEU A 556 -0.54 9.57 -26.19
C LEU A 556 -0.63 10.69 -27.23
N ASN A 557 -0.55 10.30 -28.50
CA ASN A 557 -0.82 11.20 -29.63
C ASN A 557 -2.32 11.58 -29.70
N PRO A 558 -2.74 12.50 -30.58
CA PRO A 558 -4.13 12.99 -30.62
C PRO A 558 -5.17 11.88 -30.82
N THR A 559 -4.86 10.86 -31.62
CA THR A 559 -5.77 9.74 -31.89
C THR A 559 -5.90 8.84 -30.67
N LEU A 560 -4.78 8.44 -30.06
CA LEU A 560 -4.77 7.63 -28.85
C LEU A 560 -5.42 8.34 -27.66
N PHE A 561 -5.25 9.67 -27.56
CA PHE A 561 -5.92 10.45 -26.53
C PHE A 561 -7.45 10.47 -26.76
N ALA A 562 -7.92 10.67 -27.99
CA ALA A 562 -9.36 10.61 -28.29
C ALA A 562 -9.97 9.20 -28.01
N GLU A 563 -9.24 8.13 -28.30
CA GLU A 563 -9.62 6.76 -27.95
C GLU A 563 -9.67 6.56 -26.42
N ARG A 564 -8.68 7.08 -25.70
CA ARG A 564 -8.64 7.04 -24.23
C ARG A 564 -9.84 7.75 -23.62
N ILE A 565 -10.20 8.94 -24.14
CA ILE A 565 -11.40 9.67 -23.72
C ILE A 565 -12.64 8.81 -23.97
N SER A 566 -12.81 8.27 -25.18
CA SER A 566 -13.98 7.44 -25.51
C SER A 566 -14.13 6.22 -24.58
N ASN A 567 -13.01 5.59 -24.21
CA ASN A 567 -13.01 4.46 -23.27
C ASN A 567 -13.37 4.87 -21.84
N LEU A 568 -12.90 6.03 -21.37
CA LEU A 568 -13.21 6.53 -20.02
C LEU A 568 -14.72 6.79 -19.82
N PHE A 569 -15.40 7.28 -20.85
CA PHE A 569 -16.83 7.62 -20.78
C PHE A 569 -17.79 6.48 -21.18
N LYS A 570 -17.27 5.37 -21.71
CA LYS A 570 -18.07 4.27 -22.30
C LYS A 570 -19.19 3.72 -21.40
N HIS A 571 -18.96 3.70 -20.09
CA HIS A 571 -19.88 3.15 -19.09
C HIS A 571 -20.34 4.21 -18.07
N VAL A 572 -20.20 5.49 -18.41
CA VAL A 572 -20.59 6.60 -17.54
C VAL A 572 -22.00 7.08 -17.95
N PRO A 573 -23.00 6.99 -17.05
CA PRO A 573 -24.37 7.40 -17.37
C PRO A 573 -24.48 8.86 -17.81
N ASN A 574 -25.46 9.16 -18.65
CA ASN A 574 -25.78 10.52 -19.13
C ASN A 574 -24.63 11.22 -19.88
N THR A 575 -23.67 10.47 -20.40
CA THR A 575 -22.55 11.03 -21.17
C THR A 575 -22.59 10.63 -22.65
N GLN A 576 -22.11 11.52 -23.50
CA GLN A 576 -21.90 11.29 -24.93
C GLN A 576 -20.53 11.83 -25.34
N VAL A 577 -19.73 11.01 -26.01
CA VAL A 577 -18.44 11.45 -26.59
C VAL A 577 -18.55 11.43 -28.11
N MET A 578 -18.17 12.53 -28.74
CA MET A 578 -18.09 12.66 -30.20
C MET A 578 -16.66 13.00 -30.58
N VAL A 579 -16.02 12.10 -31.34
CA VAL A 579 -14.67 12.31 -31.87
C VAL A 579 -14.80 12.77 -33.32
N ARG A 580 -14.32 13.97 -33.61
CA ARG A 580 -14.33 14.58 -34.94
C ARG A 580 -12.92 14.55 -35.54
N ASP A 581 -12.86 14.48 -36.86
CA ASP A 581 -11.63 14.47 -37.63
C ASP A 581 -11.34 15.84 -38.29
N ALA A 582 -10.25 15.88 -39.05
CA ALA A 582 -9.82 17.07 -39.77
C ALA A 582 -10.80 17.52 -40.86
N ASP A 583 -11.58 16.61 -41.44
CA ASP A 583 -12.57 16.94 -42.47
C ASP A 583 -13.76 17.66 -41.84
N TRP A 584 -14.26 17.16 -40.71
CA TRP A 584 -15.25 17.88 -39.91
C TRP A 584 -14.75 19.26 -39.47
N ALA A 585 -13.50 19.36 -39.00
CA ALA A 585 -12.92 20.65 -38.59
C ALA A 585 -12.84 21.65 -39.76
N ARG A 586 -12.60 21.16 -40.98
CA ARG A 586 -12.61 21.98 -42.20
C ARG A 586 -14.01 22.46 -42.55
N ASP A 587 -15.03 21.60 -42.42
CA ASP A 587 -16.43 21.98 -42.61
C ASP A 587 -16.90 23.02 -41.59
N GLN A 588 -16.35 22.95 -40.36
CA GLN A 588 -16.55 23.96 -39.31
C GLN A 588 -15.69 25.22 -39.48
N ARG A 589 -14.87 25.31 -40.54
CA ARG A 589 -13.96 26.43 -40.84
C ARG A 589 -12.97 26.73 -39.70
N MET A 590 -12.51 25.69 -39.00
CA MET A 590 -11.53 25.81 -37.92
C MET A 590 -10.10 25.94 -38.47
N ASN A 591 -9.84 27.00 -39.26
CA ASN A 591 -8.57 27.11 -39.98
C ASN A 591 -7.38 27.45 -39.07
N LEU A 592 -7.59 28.02 -37.87
CA LEU A 592 -6.51 28.23 -36.90
C LEU A 592 -6.11 26.91 -36.24
N PHE A 593 -7.07 26.05 -35.92
CA PHE A 593 -6.78 24.70 -35.44
C PHE A 593 -6.06 23.86 -36.52
N LEU A 594 -6.57 23.89 -37.74
CA LEU A 594 -5.98 23.15 -38.87
C LEU A 594 -4.58 23.65 -39.25
N SER A 595 -4.29 24.95 -39.09
CA SER A 595 -2.96 25.50 -39.38
C SER A 595 -1.89 25.03 -38.38
N VAL A 596 -2.26 24.73 -37.14
CA VAL A 596 -1.33 24.10 -36.20
C VAL A 596 -1.13 22.62 -36.58
N ALA A 597 -2.22 21.92 -36.86
CA ALA A 597 -2.19 20.48 -37.13
C ALA A 597 -1.41 20.07 -38.39
N GLN A 598 -1.44 20.87 -39.46
CA GLN A 598 -0.79 20.53 -40.74
C GLN A 598 0.73 20.30 -40.65
N GLY A 599 1.37 20.74 -39.56
CA GLY A 599 2.79 20.53 -39.30
C GLY A 599 3.15 19.07 -38.99
N SER A 600 2.24 18.29 -38.38
CA SER A 600 2.48 16.89 -38.00
C SER A 600 1.91 15.90 -39.04
N ASP A 601 2.40 14.66 -39.00
CA ASP A 601 1.79 13.50 -39.67
C ASP A 601 0.75 12.81 -38.78
N GLN A 602 0.68 13.14 -37.48
CA GLN A 602 -0.38 12.66 -36.60
C GLN A 602 -1.71 13.36 -36.94
N PRO A 603 -2.79 12.62 -37.22
CA PRO A 603 -4.09 13.22 -37.50
C PRO A 603 -4.61 13.98 -36.27
N CYS A 604 -5.03 15.24 -36.46
CA CYS A 604 -5.70 15.98 -35.39
C CYS A 604 -7.11 15.40 -35.11
N LYS A 605 -7.58 15.62 -33.89
CA LYS A 605 -8.92 15.24 -33.42
C LYS A 605 -9.56 16.41 -32.72
N PHE A 606 -10.86 16.58 -32.87
CA PHE A 606 -11.63 17.49 -32.03
C PHE A 606 -12.63 16.66 -31.24
N VAL A 607 -12.51 16.63 -29.92
CA VAL A 607 -13.33 15.77 -29.06
C VAL A 607 -14.34 16.61 -28.31
N GLU A 608 -15.62 16.26 -28.44
CA GLU A 608 -16.72 16.81 -27.66
C GLU A 608 -17.18 15.77 -26.63
N MET A 609 -17.36 16.19 -25.39
CA MET A 609 -17.85 15.38 -24.28
C MET A 609 -19.05 16.09 -23.67
N HIS A 610 -20.22 15.48 -23.78
CA HIS A 610 -21.46 16.01 -23.23
C HIS A 610 -21.82 15.23 -21.97
N TYR A 611 -22.27 15.93 -20.95
CA TYR A 611 -22.90 15.36 -19.77
C TYR A 611 -24.24 16.05 -19.53
N HIS A 612 -25.31 15.27 -19.50
CA HIS A 612 -26.69 15.74 -19.31
C HIS A 612 -27.18 15.41 -17.90
N GLY A 613 -26.69 16.15 -16.91
CA GLY A 613 -27.02 15.94 -15.50
C GLY A 613 -28.17 16.80 -14.99
N ALA A 614 -28.50 17.91 -15.66
CA ALA A 614 -29.54 18.81 -15.17
C ALA A 614 -30.94 18.16 -15.28
N PRO A 615 -31.86 18.49 -14.36
CA PRO A 615 -33.26 18.05 -14.47
C PRO A 615 -33.94 18.49 -15.77
N ASP A 616 -33.56 19.66 -16.28
CA ASP A 616 -33.96 20.17 -17.59
C ASP A 616 -32.84 19.89 -18.61
N ALA A 617 -33.14 19.06 -19.60
CA ALA A 617 -32.18 18.68 -20.64
C ALA A 617 -31.74 19.87 -21.52
N ASP A 618 -32.57 20.91 -21.62
CA ASP A 618 -32.32 22.12 -22.42
C ASP A 618 -31.68 23.25 -21.58
N ALA A 619 -31.42 23.02 -20.28
CA ALA A 619 -30.72 23.99 -19.45
C ALA A 619 -29.34 24.31 -20.05
N ALA A 620 -29.04 25.62 -20.16
CA ALA A 620 -27.77 26.09 -20.71
C ALA A 620 -26.59 25.41 -19.99
N PRO A 621 -25.59 24.88 -20.71
CA PRO A 621 -24.52 24.13 -20.07
C PRO A 621 -23.42 25.02 -19.48
N LEU A 622 -22.65 24.46 -18.56
CA LEU A 622 -21.27 24.89 -18.29
C LEU A 622 -20.38 24.38 -19.43
N ALA A 623 -19.67 25.29 -20.10
CA ALA A 623 -18.71 24.93 -21.14
C ALA A 623 -17.28 24.88 -20.59
N LEU A 624 -16.58 23.77 -20.81
CA LEU A 624 -15.17 23.59 -20.48
C LEU A 624 -14.34 23.39 -21.76
N VAL A 625 -13.26 24.14 -21.94
CA VAL A 625 -12.40 24.04 -23.14
C VAL A 625 -10.96 23.77 -22.73
N GLY A 626 -10.35 22.69 -23.23
CA GLY A 626 -8.98 22.32 -22.85
C GLY A 626 -8.00 22.37 -24.01
N LYS A 627 -6.88 23.10 -23.86
CA LYS A 627 -5.76 23.05 -24.82
C LYS A 627 -5.22 21.62 -24.92
N GLY A 628 -5.18 21.07 -26.13
CA GLY A 628 -4.81 19.67 -26.38
C GLY A 628 -3.59 19.48 -27.29
N VAL A 629 -2.49 20.20 -27.06
CA VAL A 629 -1.26 19.99 -27.83
C VAL A 629 -0.49 18.81 -27.21
N THR A 630 -0.62 17.63 -27.80
CA THR A 630 -0.01 16.38 -27.29
C THR A 630 1.52 16.38 -27.32
N PHE A 631 2.12 17.19 -28.19
CA PHE A 631 3.53 17.55 -28.13
C PHE A 631 3.74 18.90 -28.82
N ASP A 632 4.46 19.79 -28.14
CA ASP A 632 4.80 21.12 -28.65
C ASP A 632 6.30 21.31 -28.83
N SER A 633 6.78 21.19 -30.07
CA SER A 633 8.17 21.56 -30.37
C SER A 633 8.33 23.05 -30.69
N GLY A 634 7.23 23.81 -30.73
CA GLY A 634 7.13 25.19 -31.21
C GLY A 634 6.96 25.36 -32.72
N GLY A 635 6.91 24.26 -33.49
CA GLY A 635 6.83 24.34 -34.95
C GLY A 635 8.10 24.93 -35.58
N ILE A 636 7.95 25.86 -36.54
CA ILE A 636 9.06 26.56 -37.20
C ILE A 636 9.80 27.50 -36.23
N SER A 637 9.07 28.14 -35.33
CA SER A 637 9.58 28.88 -34.16
C SER A 637 10.05 27.90 -33.07
N ILE A 638 11.02 27.05 -33.41
CA ILE A 638 11.40 25.87 -32.62
C ILE A 638 11.89 26.22 -31.21
N LYS A 639 11.42 25.47 -30.22
CA LYS A 639 11.88 25.58 -28.82
C LYS A 639 13.34 25.11 -28.67
N PRO A 640 14.08 25.61 -27.66
CA PRO A 640 15.37 25.05 -27.28
C PRO A 640 15.25 23.59 -26.79
N GLY A 641 16.31 22.80 -26.96
CA GLY A 641 16.31 21.39 -26.51
C GLY A 641 16.14 21.19 -25.00
N LYS A 642 16.55 22.16 -24.17
CA LYS A 642 16.47 22.06 -22.71
C LYS A 642 15.01 22.16 -22.25
N GLY A 643 14.49 21.11 -21.62
CA GLY A 643 13.14 21.06 -21.06
C GLY A 643 12.03 20.80 -22.09
N MET A 644 12.39 20.54 -23.35
CA MET A 644 11.41 20.22 -24.41
C MET A 644 10.65 18.92 -24.12
N ASP A 645 11.22 18.00 -23.34
CA ASP A 645 10.55 16.76 -22.96
C ASP A 645 9.27 17.01 -22.14
N LEU A 646 9.20 18.12 -21.39
CA LEU A 646 8.02 18.53 -20.63
C LEU A 646 6.86 18.92 -21.55
N MET A 647 7.11 19.22 -22.83
CA MET A 647 6.07 19.60 -23.79
C MET A 647 5.16 18.44 -24.18
N ARG A 648 5.43 17.21 -23.71
CA ARG A 648 4.43 16.12 -23.69
C ARG A 648 3.19 16.48 -22.86
N ALA A 649 3.35 17.39 -21.90
CA ALA A 649 2.30 17.85 -21.00
C ALA A 649 1.58 19.10 -21.52
N ASP A 650 1.85 19.56 -22.75
CA ASP A 650 1.22 20.75 -23.33
C ASP A 650 -0.26 20.52 -23.75
N MET A 651 -0.76 19.35 -23.40
CA MET A 651 -2.16 18.92 -23.40
C MET A 651 -2.76 18.93 -21.98
N GLY A 652 -2.10 19.56 -21.00
CA GLY A 652 -2.54 19.59 -19.60
C GLY A 652 -3.90 20.25 -19.41
N GLY A 653 -4.24 21.23 -20.26
CA GLY A 653 -5.58 21.82 -20.32
C GLY A 653 -6.67 20.80 -20.69
N ALA A 654 -6.44 20.04 -21.76
CA ALA A 654 -7.31 18.95 -22.18
C ALA A 654 -7.40 17.84 -21.12
N ALA A 655 -6.28 17.45 -20.51
CA ALA A 655 -6.24 16.47 -19.44
C ALA A 655 -7.11 16.88 -18.25
N ALA A 656 -6.99 18.15 -17.81
CA ALA A 656 -7.77 18.68 -16.71
C ALA A 656 -9.26 18.71 -17.03
N VAL A 657 -9.65 19.22 -18.21
CA VAL A 657 -11.05 19.28 -18.64
C VAL A 657 -11.68 17.89 -18.76
N VAL A 658 -10.99 16.94 -19.40
CA VAL A 658 -11.46 15.54 -19.52
C VAL A 658 -11.69 14.92 -18.14
N ALA A 659 -10.73 15.05 -17.24
CA ALA A 659 -10.81 14.49 -15.90
C ALA A 659 -11.92 15.14 -15.05
N THR A 660 -12.05 16.46 -15.12
CA THR A 660 -13.12 17.20 -14.45
C THR A 660 -14.50 16.77 -14.95
N THR A 661 -14.70 16.69 -16.27
CA THR A 661 -15.99 16.27 -16.83
C THR A 661 -16.35 14.84 -16.45
N LEU A 662 -15.37 13.93 -16.42
CA LEU A 662 -15.56 12.56 -15.97
C LEU A 662 -16.01 12.52 -14.50
N ALA A 663 -15.34 13.28 -13.63
CA ALA A 663 -15.68 13.35 -12.21
C ALA A 663 -17.07 13.95 -11.97
N ILE A 664 -17.43 15.03 -12.67
CA ILE A 664 -18.76 15.64 -12.62
C ILE A 664 -19.84 14.59 -12.94
N ALA A 665 -19.62 13.78 -13.98
CA ALA A 665 -20.56 12.73 -14.37
C ALA A 665 -20.60 11.56 -13.39
N GLN A 666 -19.45 11.14 -12.83
CA GLN A 666 -19.37 10.09 -11.81
C GLN A 666 -20.04 10.48 -10.48
N LEU A 667 -20.01 11.76 -10.14
CA LEU A 667 -20.73 12.30 -8.99
C LEU A 667 -22.22 12.46 -9.31
N GLY A 668 -22.64 12.47 -10.58
CA GLY A 668 -24.03 12.69 -10.95
C GLY A 668 -24.50 14.10 -10.60
N LEU A 669 -23.65 15.12 -10.75
CA LEU A 669 -24.02 16.50 -10.42
C LEU A 669 -25.22 16.96 -11.27
N PRO A 670 -26.18 17.72 -10.72
CA PRO A 670 -27.41 18.12 -11.41
C PRO A 670 -27.21 19.32 -12.36
N ILE A 671 -26.20 19.25 -13.25
CA ILE A 671 -25.86 20.29 -14.23
C ILE A 671 -25.60 19.70 -15.61
N ASN A 672 -25.83 20.50 -16.66
CA ASN A 672 -25.37 20.17 -18.00
C ASN A 672 -23.94 20.67 -18.21
N VAL A 673 -23.08 19.84 -18.79
CA VAL A 673 -21.70 20.20 -19.13
C VAL A 673 -21.41 19.84 -20.58
N VAL A 674 -20.81 20.77 -21.31
CA VAL A 674 -20.22 20.52 -22.64
C VAL A 674 -18.73 20.81 -22.53
N ALA A 675 -17.92 19.78 -22.70
CA ALA A 675 -16.47 19.90 -22.68
C ALA A 675 -15.88 19.61 -24.06
N VAL A 676 -14.97 20.45 -24.54
CA VAL A 676 -14.33 20.28 -25.86
C VAL A 676 -12.81 20.38 -25.77
N THR A 677 -12.12 19.54 -26.53
CA THR A 677 -10.65 19.56 -26.61
C THR A 677 -10.18 19.43 -28.08
N PRO A 678 -9.57 20.48 -28.66
CA PRO A 678 -8.84 20.35 -29.91
C PRO A 678 -7.50 19.65 -29.64
N LEU A 679 -7.31 18.45 -30.19
CA LEU A 679 -6.15 17.60 -30.02
C LEU A 679 -5.26 17.62 -31.27
N THR A 680 -3.99 18.00 -31.11
CA THR A 680 -2.99 18.02 -32.20
C THR A 680 -1.57 17.88 -31.67
N GLU A 681 -0.58 17.75 -32.54
CA GLU A 681 0.82 18.09 -32.26
C GLU A 681 1.17 19.43 -32.94
N ASN A 682 2.22 20.10 -32.46
CA ASN A 682 2.83 21.26 -33.12
C ASN A 682 4.27 20.92 -33.51
N MET A 683 4.49 20.62 -34.80
CA MET A 683 5.74 20.05 -35.32
C MET A 683 6.28 20.84 -36.52
N PRO A 684 7.61 21.02 -36.65
CA PRO A 684 8.22 21.53 -37.86
C PRO A 684 8.16 20.47 -38.97
N SER A 685 7.74 20.89 -40.16
CA SER A 685 7.82 20.08 -41.37
C SER A 685 7.75 20.98 -42.60
N GLY A 686 7.88 20.40 -43.80
CA GLY A 686 7.70 21.14 -45.06
C GLY A 686 6.29 21.70 -45.28
N ARG A 687 5.31 21.31 -44.44
CA ARG A 687 3.92 21.78 -44.48
C ARG A 687 3.53 22.63 -43.26
N ALA A 688 4.45 22.79 -42.30
CA ALA A 688 4.15 23.52 -41.08
C ALA A 688 3.82 24.99 -41.37
N THR A 689 3.00 25.58 -40.49
CA THR A 689 2.73 27.00 -40.53
C THR A 689 4.02 27.80 -40.41
N LYS A 690 4.11 28.88 -41.18
CA LYS A 690 5.29 29.73 -41.24
C LYS A 690 5.00 31.05 -40.51
N PRO A 691 5.98 31.62 -39.79
CA PRO A 691 5.89 33.00 -39.32
C PRO A 691 5.47 33.95 -40.45
N GLY A 692 4.39 34.70 -40.22
CA GLY A 692 3.77 35.63 -41.18
C GLY A 692 2.58 35.08 -41.96
N ASP A 693 2.28 33.77 -41.88
CA ASP A 693 1.06 33.22 -42.49
C ASP A 693 -0.19 33.83 -41.84
N ILE A 694 -1.26 34.02 -42.64
CA ILE A 694 -2.55 34.57 -42.17
C ILE A 694 -3.64 33.55 -42.43
N PHE A 695 -4.48 33.30 -41.42
CA PHE A 695 -5.61 32.38 -41.50
C PHE A 695 -6.88 33.06 -40.98
N GLU A 696 -8.03 32.70 -41.56
CA GLU A 696 -9.35 33.15 -41.09
C GLU A 696 -9.90 32.15 -40.07
N ALA A 697 -10.17 32.59 -38.85
CA ALA A 697 -10.75 31.78 -37.79
C ALA A 697 -12.23 31.45 -38.03
N ARG A 698 -12.80 30.52 -37.26
CA ARG A 698 -14.22 30.14 -37.35
C ARG A 698 -15.18 31.33 -37.26
N ASN A 699 -14.87 32.33 -36.44
CA ASN A 699 -15.70 33.55 -36.28
C ASN A 699 -15.48 34.62 -37.38
N GLY A 700 -14.64 34.33 -38.38
CA GLY A 700 -14.32 35.23 -39.49
C GLY A 700 -13.19 36.23 -39.23
N LEU A 701 -12.60 36.26 -38.02
CA LEU A 701 -11.43 37.11 -37.75
C LEU A 701 -10.18 36.54 -38.42
N THR A 702 -9.40 37.40 -39.05
CA THR A 702 -8.10 37.02 -39.62
C THR A 702 -6.98 37.14 -38.58
N VAL A 703 -6.12 36.12 -38.51
CA VAL A 703 -5.00 36.07 -37.57
C VAL A 703 -3.69 35.86 -38.33
N GLN A 704 -2.75 36.78 -38.14
CA GLN A 704 -1.35 36.59 -38.51
C GLN A 704 -0.65 35.72 -37.46
N VAL A 705 -0.06 34.61 -37.90
CA VAL A 705 0.77 33.72 -37.08
C VAL A 705 2.21 34.19 -37.17
N ASP A 706 2.64 35.07 -36.27
CA ASP A 706 4.02 35.59 -36.25
C ASP A 706 4.97 34.70 -35.46
N ASN A 707 4.46 33.98 -34.46
CA ASN A 707 5.22 32.98 -33.71
C ASN A 707 4.46 31.65 -33.68
N THR A 708 5.02 30.58 -34.26
CA THR A 708 4.34 29.27 -34.31
C THR A 708 4.38 28.51 -32.98
N ASP A 709 5.14 29.00 -32.00
CA ASP A 709 5.17 28.55 -30.61
C ASP A 709 4.08 29.21 -29.74
N ALA A 710 3.23 30.03 -30.37
CA ALA A 710 2.01 30.57 -29.78
C ALA A 710 0.79 29.90 -30.44
N GLU A 711 0.83 28.57 -30.55
CA GLU A 711 -0.14 27.68 -31.18
C GLU A 711 -1.36 27.41 -30.30
N GLY A 712 -1.19 27.32 -28.98
CA GLY A 712 -2.27 26.95 -28.06
C GLY A 712 -3.46 27.90 -28.15
N ARG A 713 -3.20 29.19 -28.32
CA ARG A 713 -4.25 30.19 -28.51
C ARG A 713 -4.96 30.07 -29.87
N LEU A 714 -4.29 29.55 -30.89
CA LEU A 714 -4.86 29.34 -32.22
C LEU A 714 -5.88 28.20 -32.19
N ILE A 715 -5.51 27.06 -31.59
CA ILE A 715 -6.43 25.91 -31.48
C ILE A 715 -7.61 26.23 -30.54
N LEU A 716 -7.36 27.00 -29.47
CA LEU A 716 -8.41 27.42 -28.54
C LEU A 716 -9.34 28.45 -29.16
N ALA A 717 -8.87 29.35 -30.02
CA ALA A 717 -9.71 30.34 -30.69
C ALA A 717 -10.88 29.69 -31.44
N ASP A 718 -10.60 28.67 -32.26
CA ASP A 718 -11.64 27.95 -32.99
C ASP A 718 -12.54 27.12 -32.05
N ALA A 719 -11.98 26.51 -31.01
CA ALA A 719 -12.74 25.73 -30.03
C ALA A 719 -13.69 26.62 -29.19
N LEU A 720 -13.21 27.78 -28.73
CA LEU A 720 -14.00 28.77 -27.99
C LEU A 720 -15.11 29.34 -28.87
N SER A 721 -14.79 29.66 -30.12
CA SER A 721 -15.78 30.12 -31.09
C SER A 721 -16.87 29.07 -31.31
N TYR A 722 -16.48 27.81 -31.50
CA TYR A 722 -17.41 26.72 -31.70
C TYR A 722 -18.33 26.49 -30.49
N VAL A 723 -17.77 26.36 -29.29
CA VAL A 723 -18.56 26.00 -28.11
C VAL A 723 -19.51 27.12 -27.67
N SER A 724 -19.07 28.37 -27.74
CA SER A 724 -19.87 29.52 -27.30
C SER A 724 -21.00 29.86 -28.27
N ASP A 725 -20.80 29.65 -29.57
CA ASP A 725 -21.81 29.84 -30.61
C ASP A 725 -22.82 28.70 -30.66
N THR A 726 -22.34 27.44 -30.63
CA THR A 726 -23.18 26.27 -30.89
C THR A 726 -24.09 25.91 -29.71
N TYR A 727 -23.58 26.05 -28.47
CA TYR A 727 -24.30 25.57 -27.27
C TYR A 727 -24.84 26.68 -26.37
N ALA A 728 -24.55 27.95 -26.67
CA ALA A 728 -24.97 29.11 -25.88
C ALA A 728 -24.86 28.91 -24.34
N PRO A 729 -23.67 28.53 -23.83
CA PRO A 729 -23.47 28.18 -22.42
C PRO A 729 -23.67 29.39 -21.50
N HIS A 730 -24.10 29.16 -20.24
CA HIS A 730 -24.15 30.26 -19.26
C HIS A 730 -22.74 30.71 -18.81
N THR A 731 -21.74 29.82 -18.91
CA THR A 731 -20.37 30.06 -18.46
C THR A 731 -19.40 29.24 -19.31
N VAL A 732 -18.31 29.87 -19.76
CA VAL A 732 -17.21 29.26 -20.51
C VAL A 732 -15.95 29.37 -19.67
N ILE A 733 -15.28 28.24 -19.42
CA ILE A 733 -13.97 28.20 -18.78
C ILE A 733 -13.03 27.45 -19.69
N ASP A 734 -11.95 28.10 -20.11
CA ASP A 734 -10.86 27.41 -20.79
C ASP A 734 -9.64 27.24 -19.90
N VAL A 735 -8.92 26.13 -20.12
CA VAL A 735 -7.76 25.73 -19.34
C VAL A 735 -6.63 25.39 -20.29
N ALA A 736 -5.45 25.98 -20.06
CA ALA A 736 -4.33 25.78 -20.96
C ALA A 736 -2.97 25.98 -20.29
N THR A 737 -2.00 25.14 -20.66
CA THR A 737 -0.56 25.40 -20.47
C THR A 737 -0.13 26.46 -21.50
N LEU A 738 -0.55 27.71 -21.31
CA LEU A 738 -0.56 28.67 -22.42
C LEU A 738 0.71 29.49 -22.55
N THR A 739 1.26 30.00 -21.44
CA THR A 739 2.37 30.97 -21.54
C THR A 739 3.48 30.75 -20.52
N GLY A 740 4.73 30.80 -21.00
CA GLY A 740 5.89 30.93 -20.12
C GLY A 740 5.88 32.23 -19.29
N ALA A 741 5.14 33.26 -19.74
CA ALA A 741 4.95 34.49 -18.99
C ALA A 741 4.19 34.28 -17.67
N CYS A 742 3.22 33.34 -17.63
CA CYS A 742 2.52 33.00 -16.39
C CYS A 742 3.44 32.30 -15.39
N VAL A 743 4.34 31.43 -15.86
CA VAL A 743 5.39 30.79 -15.04
C VAL A 743 6.25 31.84 -14.34
N ILE A 744 6.70 32.87 -15.08
CA ILE A 744 7.52 33.96 -14.52
C ILE A 744 6.72 34.81 -13.52
N ALA A 745 5.41 34.98 -13.73
CA ALA A 745 4.57 35.82 -12.90
C ALA A 745 4.18 35.16 -11.56
N LEU A 746 3.79 33.88 -11.57
CA LEU A 746 3.14 33.21 -10.44
C LEU A 746 3.88 31.96 -9.94
N GLY A 747 4.88 31.46 -10.67
CA GLY A 747 5.52 30.18 -10.37
C GLY A 747 4.53 29.02 -10.48
N ASP A 748 4.68 28.03 -9.60
CA ASP A 748 3.91 26.78 -9.61
C ASP A 748 2.83 26.69 -8.52
N ILE A 749 2.79 27.67 -7.61
CA ILE A 749 1.82 27.69 -6.51
C ILE A 749 0.41 28.04 -7.03
N TYR A 750 0.30 29.06 -7.89
CA TYR A 750 -1.00 29.56 -8.38
C TYR A 750 -1.17 29.34 -9.87
N SER A 751 -2.37 28.87 -10.27
CA SER A 751 -2.84 29.01 -11.65
C SER A 751 -3.34 30.43 -11.93
N GLY A 752 -3.04 30.99 -13.10
CA GLY A 752 -3.45 32.37 -13.45
C GLY A 752 -4.85 32.43 -14.05
N VAL A 753 -5.79 33.12 -13.40
CA VAL A 753 -7.19 33.24 -13.84
C VAL A 753 -7.47 34.62 -14.41
N PHE A 754 -7.87 34.67 -15.68
CA PHE A 754 -8.24 35.87 -16.39
C PHE A 754 -9.75 35.91 -16.57
N THR A 755 -10.42 36.81 -15.86
CA THR A 755 -11.86 37.05 -16.02
C THR A 755 -12.20 38.50 -15.71
N ASP A 756 -13.06 39.10 -16.51
CA ASP A 756 -13.67 40.41 -16.26
C ASP A 756 -14.93 40.32 -15.39
N THR A 757 -15.39 39.11 -15.07
CA THR A 757 -16.58 38.86 -14.26
C THR A 757 -16.19 38.60 -12.80
N ASP A 758 -16.48 39.57 -11.91
CA ASP A 758 -16.08 39.48 -10.49
C ASP A 758 -16.73 38.33 -9.73
N THR A 759 -17.97 37.95 -10.08
CA THR A 759 -18.66 36.81 -9.44
C THR A 759 -17.98 35.50 -9.80
N LEU A 760 -17.68 35.28 -11.09
CA LEU A 760 -16.97 34.10 -11.57
C LEU A 760 -15.57 33.98 -10.93
N TRP A 761 -14.84 35.08 -10.81
CA TRP A 761 -13.56 35.09 -10.07
C TRP A 761 -13.75 34.62 -8.63
N ARG A 762 -14.73 35.17 -7.89
CA ARG A 762 -14.97 34.81 -6.49
C ARG A 762 -15.36 33.34 -6.33
N GLU A 763 -16.22 32.82 -7.21
CA GLU A 763 -16.61 31.41 -7.23
C GLU A 763 -15.40 30.49 -7.45
N LEU A 764 -14.54 30.79 -8.43
CA LEU A 764 -13.31 30.04 -8.70
C LEU A 764 -12.28 30.15 -7.57
N LYS A 765 -12.14 31.34 -6.97
CA LYS A 765 -11.26 31.56 -5.81
C LYS A 765 -11.71 30.70 -4.63
N VAL A 766 -13.00 30.69 -4.30
CA VAL A 766 -13.53 29.90 -3.18
C VAL A 766 -13.32 28.40 -3.43
N ALA A 767 -13.60 27.92 -4.64
CA ALA A 767 -13.39 26.52 -5.00
C ALA A 767 -11.90 26.11 -4.93
N SER A 768 -10.99 26.96 -5.43
CA SER A 768 -9.55 26.72 -5.39
C SER A 768 -8.98 26.72 -3.96
N GLU A 769 -9.47 27.61 -3.08
CA GLU A 769 -9.05 27.66 -1.68
C GLU A 769 -9.54 26.45 -0.88
N ALA A 770 -10.77 25.98 -1.11
CA ALA A 770 -11.32 24.79 -0.45
C ALA A 770 -10.53 23.52 -0.79
N GLU A 771 -10.13 23.40 -2.06
CA GLU A 771 -9.34 22.27 -2.55
C GLU A 771 -7.83 22.49 -2.49
N HIS A 772 -7.33 23.63 -2.01
CA HIS A 772 -5.89 23.94 -2.04
C HIS A 772 -5.26 23.77 -3.44
N ASP A 773 -6.05 23.97 -4.49
CA ASP A 773 -5.63 23.95 -5.89
C ASP A 773 -5.64 25.39 -6.40
N LEU A 774 -4.76 26.18 -5.80
CA LEU A 774 -4.86 27.63 -5.70
C LEU A 774 -4.82 28.34 -7.06
N CYS A 775 -5.58 29.42 -7.17
CA CYS A 775 -5.57 30.31 -8.33
C CYS A 775 -5.42 31.78 -7.94
N TRP A 776 -4.88 32.58 -8.86
CA TRP A 776 -4.69 34.02 -8.69
C TRP A 776 -5.29 34.82 -9.84
N ARG A 777 -5.93 35.96 -9.54
CA ARG A 777 -6.56 36.78 -10.58
C ARG A 777 -5.52 37.57 -11.35
N MET A 778 -5.61 37.47 -12.66
CA MET A 778 -4.82 38.23 -13.62
C MET A 778 -5.74 39.19 -14.40
N PRO A 779 -5.22 40.35 -14.86
CA PRO A 779 -6.04 41.37 -15.50
C PRO A 779 -6.48 40.93 -16.90
N LEU A 780 -7.80 40.90 -17.14
CA LEU A 780 -8.40 40.75 -18.46
C LEU A 780 -9.00 42.09 -18.91
N THR A 781 -8.30 42.81 -19.79
CA THR A 781 -8.72 44.14 -20.23
C THR A 781 -8.33 44.41 -21.69
N ASP A 782 -9.24 45.04 -22.44
CA ASP A 782 -9.02 45.38 -23.85
C ASP A 782 -7.88 46.41 -24.04
N MET A 783 -7.36 46.99 -22.95
CA MET A 783 -6.16 47.84 -22.97
C MET A 783 -4.91 47.13 -23.51
N TYR A 784 -4.88 45.79 -23.49
CA TYR A 784 -3.80 45.00 -24.10
C TYR A 784 -4.02 44.73 -25.60
N LEU A 785 -5.25 44.88 -26.11
CA LEU A 785 -5.60 44.58 -27.51
C LEU A 785 -4.73 45.33 -28.55
N PRO A 786 -4.36 46.61 -28.36
CA PRO A 786 -3.49 47.32 -29.31
C PRO A 786 -2.10 46.69 -29.51
N GLN A 787 -1.66 45.78 -28.64
CA GLN A 787 -0.40 45.02 -28.82
C GLN A 787 -0.53 43.90 -29.85
N ILE A 788 -1.76 43.44 -30.11
CA ILE A 788 -2.04 42.30 -30.98
C ILE A 788 -2.96 42.65 -32.17
N SER A 789 -3.30 43.92 -32.40
CA SER A 789 -4.27 44.33 -33.43
C SER A 789 -3.74 45.36 -34.44
N LYS A 790 -2.41 45.57 -34.50
CA LYS A 790 -1.76 46.59 -35.34
C LYS A 790 -1.00 45.98 -36.52
N THR A 791 -1.56 44.94 -37.13
CA THR A 791 -0.92 44.22 -38.25
C THR A 791 -1.77 44.29 -39.50
N ASN A 792 -1.36 43.56 -40.55
CA ASN A 792 -2.11 43.46 -41.81
C ASN A 792 -3.29 42.46 -41.73
N ALA A 793 -3.46 41.79 -40.59
CA ALA A 793 -4.62 40.99 -40.22
C ALA A 793 -5.36 41.64 -39.03
N ASP A 794 -6.58 41.18 -38.74
CA ASP A 794 -7.37 41.70 -37.60
C ASP A 794 -6.62 41.52 -36.27
N LEU A 795 -5.96 40.36 -36.11
CA LEU A 795 -5.14 40.03 -34.95
C LEU A 795 -3.79 39.45 -35.36
N VAL A 796 -2.80 39.54 -34.47
CA VAL A 796 -1.55 38.77 -34.52
C VAL A 796 -1.45 37.89 -33.27
N ASN A 797 -0.95 36.68 -33.43
CA ASN A 797 -0.97 35.69 -32.35
C ASN A 797 0.06 35.94 -31.23
N THR A 798 0.85 37.01 -31.28
CA THR A 798 1.79 37.39 -30.23
C THR A 798 1.82 38.90 -30.03
N GLY A 799 1.88 39.34 -28.76
CA GLY A 799 2.00 40.76 -28.38
C GLY A 799 3.43 41.17 -28.00
N GLY A 800 4.41 40.27 -28.17
CA GLY A 800 5.77 40.45 -27.69
C GLY A 800 5.97 39.99 -26.23
N PRO A 801 7.14 40.30 -25.63
CA PRO A 801 7.54 39.74 -24.33
C PRO A 801 6.80 40.35 -23.13
N SER A 802 6.39 41.62 -23.21
CA SER A 802 5.72 42.31 -22.12
C SER A 802 4.28 41.83 -21.98
N ALA A 803 3.89 41.44 -20.75
CA ALA A 803 2.52 40.99 -20.44
C ALA A 803 2.02 39.86 -21.37
N GLY A 804 2.91 38.90 -21.70
CA GLY A 804 2.61 37.80 -22.63
C GLY A 804 1.37 36.97 -22.24
N SER A 805 1.13 36.76 -20.93
CA SER A 805 -0.06 36.07 -20.43
C SER A 805 -1.34 36.91 -20.61
N CYS A 806 -1.28 38.22 -20.35
CA CYS A 806 -2.42 39.11 -20.55
C CYS A 806 -2.80 39.27 -22.04
N THR A 807 -1.80 39.41 -22.92
CA THR A 807 -2.06 39.51 -24.37
C THR A 807 -2.61 38.20 -24.94
N ALA A 808 -2.17 37.05 -24.43
CA ALA A 808 -2.75 35.75 -24.78
C ALA A 808 -4.22 35.65 -24.33
N ALA A 809 -4.54 36.03 -23.10
CA ALA A 809 -5.90 35.99 -22.58
C ALA A 809 -6.85 36.93 -23.35
N VAL A 810 -6.38 38.14 -23.70
CA VAL A 810 -7.17 39.09 -24.51
C VAL A 810 -7.33 38.65 -25.96
N PHE A 811 -6.34 37.93 -26.52
CA PHE A 811 -6.49 37.25 -27.81
C PHE A 811 -7.64 36.23 -27.75
N LEU A 812 -7.65 35.33 -26.75
CA LEU A 812 -8.70 34.32 -26.59
C LEU A 812 -10.10 34.94 -26.41
N LYS A 813 -10.19 36.05 -25.66
CA LYS A 813 -11.44 36.79 -25.44
C LYS A 813 -12.14 37.18 -26.75
N GLN A 814 -11.41 37.43 -27.84
CA GLN A 814 -11.99 37.82 -29.14
C GLN A 814 -12.79 36.70 -29.81
N PHE A 815 -12.65 35.46 -29.35
CA PHE A 815 -13.27 34.28 -29.95
C PHE A 815 -14.44 33.73 -29.13
N VAL A 816 -14.80 34.36 -28.02
CA VAL A 816 -15.93 33.95 -27.18
C VAL A 816 -17.18 34.74 -27.58
N HIS A 817 -18.17 34.05 -28.12
CA HIS A 817 -19.47 34.65 -28.45
C HIS A 817 -20.31 34.93 -27.20
N GLY A 818 -21.13 35.97 -27.27
CA GLY A 818 -22.04 36.35 -26.18
C GLY A 818 -21.40 37.15 -25.04
N LEU A 819 -20.13 37.51 -25.14
CA LEU A 819 -19.52 38.55 -24.30
C LEU A 819 -20.12 39.93 -24.61
N GLU A 820 -20.01 40.86 -23.65
CA GLU A 820 -20.48 42.24 -23.81
C GLU A 820 -19.84 42.89 -25.04
N ASP A 821 -20.67 43.26 -26.02
CA ASP A 821 -20.24 44.14 -27.09
C ASP A 821 -20.37 45.58 -26.61
N ARG A 822 -19.30 46.11 -26.01
CA ARG A 822 -19.25 47.49 -25.50
C ARG A 822 -19.52 48.54 -26.57
N ALA A 823 -19.29 48.23 -27.84
CA ALA A 823 -19.60 49.12 -28.95
C ALA A 823 -21.10 49.11 -29.30
N LYS A 824 -21.82 48.01 -29.00
CA LYS A 824 -23.26 47.85 -29.25
C LYS A 824 -24.14 47.98 -28.00
N GLY A 825 -23.56 48.11 -26.80
CA GLY A 825 -24.28 48.29 -25.54
C GLY A 825 -25.15 47.10 -25.12
N GLN A 826 -24.80 45.88 -25.56
CA GLN A 826 -25.57 44.67 -25.25
C GLN A 826 -25.03 43.98 -23.99
N PRO A 827 -25.90 43.55 -23.06
CA PRO A 827 -25.44 42.85 -21.85
C PRO A 827 -24.80 41.51 -22.21
N ALA A 828 -23.75 41.14 -21.47
CA ALA A 828 -23.12 39.83 -21.61
C ALA A 828 -24.14 38.72 -21.34
N LYS A 829 -24.20 37.74 -22.23
CA LYS A 829 -25.02 36.52 -22.09
C LYS A 829 -24.22 35.35 -21.51
N VAL A 830 -22.89 35.45 -21.53
CA VAL A 830 -21.96 34.40 -21.12
C VAL A 830 -20.94 34.98 -20.13
N ARG A 831 -20.65 34.25 -19.06
CA ARG A 831 -19.49 34.53 -18.18
C ARG A 831 -18.27 33.79 -18.70
N TYR A 832 -17.10 34.42 -18.75
CA TYR A 832 -15.88 33.81 -19.30
C TYR A 832 -14.70 33.88 -18.34
N ALA A 833 -13.96 32.79 -18.22
CA ALA A 833 -12.66 32.76 -17.58
C ALA A 833 -11.65 31.93 -18.39
N HIS A 834 -10.44 32.45 -18.52
CA HIS A 834 -9.28 31.70 -18.99
C HIS A 834 -8.38 31.34 -17.79
N ILE A 835 -7.96 30.09 -17.71
CA ILE A 835 -7.04 29.59 -16.67
C ILE A 835 -5.72 29.15 -17.33
N ASP A 836 -4.68 29.97 -17.16
CA ASP A 836 -3.31 29.64 -17.55
C ASP A 836 -2.65 28.79 -16.45
N ILE A 837 -2.39 27.53 -16.77
CA ILE A 837 -1.79 26.54 -15.87
C ILE A 837 -0.35 26.20 -16.24
N ALA A 838 0.29 26.98 -17.12
CA ALA A 838 1.70 26.73 -17.47
C ALA A 838 2.60 26.73 -16.23
N GLY A 839 2.32 27.60 -15.26
CA GLY A 839 3.03 27.67 -13.99
C GLY A 839 2.83 26.43 -13.12
N SER A 840 1.57 26.01 -12.94
CA SER A 840 1.19 24.92 -12.05
C SER A 840 1.29 23.52 -12.68
N MET A 841 1.77 23.41 -13.92
CA MET A 841 1.91 22.15 -14.67
C MET A 841 2.82 21.13 -13.98
N GLU A 842 4.01 21.56 -13.54
CA GLU A 842 5.01 20.72 -12.86
C GLU A 842 5.26 21.27 -11.45
N ALA A 843 5.36 20.39 -10.46
CA ALA A 843 5.74 20.81 -9.12
C ALA A 843 7.23 21.17 -9.05
N ALA A 844 7.55 22.36 -8.55
CA ALA A 844 8.93 22.77 -8.34
C ALA A 844 9.58 22.02 -7.16
N ALA A 845 10.91 21.91 -7.19
CA ALA A 845 11.65 21.16 -6.15
C ALA A 845 11.43 21.70 -4.73
N ASN A 846 11.13 22.99 -4.59
CA ASN A 846 10.90 23.70 -3.33
C ASN A 846 9.43 23.71 -2.88
N THR A 847 8.51 23.17 -3.69
CA THR A 847 7.07 23.10 -3.41
C THR A 847 6.56 21.66 -3.31
N LEU A 848 7.45 20.68 -3.46
CA LEU A 848 7.14 19.26 -3.26
C LEU A 848 6.58 19.02 -1.86
N ASN A 849 5.54 18.19 -1.77
CA ASN A 849 4.90 17.84 -0.52
C ASN A 849 4.45 16.38 -0.48
N ASP A 850 3.62 16.04 0.51
CA ASP A 850 3.25 14.67 0.79
C ASP A 850 2.21 14.06 -0.18
N TYR A 851 1.56 14.83 -1.05
CA TYR A 851 0.71 14.27 -2.10
C TYR A 851 1.02 14.83 -3.50
N GLN A 852 1.91 15.82 -3.55
CA GLN A 852 2.44 16.45 -4.75
C GLN A 852 3.95 16.21 -4.82
N GLY A 853 4.31 15.00 -5.22
CA GLY A 853 5.70 14.61 -5.47
C GLY A 853 6.23 15.19 -6.78
N LYS A 854 7.51 14.90 -7.08
CA LYS A 854 8.15 15.34 -8.33
C LYS A 854 7.37 14.82 -9.55
N GLY A 855 7.15 15.70 -10.53
CA GLY A 855 6.45 15.41 -11.77
C GLY A 855 5.28 16.35 -12.01
N LEU A 856 4.41 15.94 -12.92
CA LEU A 856 3.26 16.73 -13.35
C LEU A 856 2.12 16.65 -12.31
N THR A 857 1.44 17.77 -12.12
CA THR A 857 0.53 17.97 -10.98
C THR A 857 -0.91 17.56 -11.27
N GLY A 858 -1.33 17.55 -12.53
CA GLY A 858 -2.72 17.32 -12.92
C GLY A 858 -3.68 18.47 -12.58
N ARG A 859 -3.17 19.62 -12.14
CA ARG A 859 -3.97 20.77 -11.70
C ARG A 859 -4.61 21.51 -12.91
N PRO A 860 -5.79 22.14 -12.76
CA PRO A 860 -6.50 22.46 -11.51
C PRO A 860 -7.78 21.62 -11.32
N VAL A 861 -7.71 20.30 -11.53
CA VAL A 861 -8.90 19.42 -11.64
C VAL A 861 -9.84 19.53 -10.43
N ARG A 862 -9.31 19.49 -9.21
CA ARG A 862 -10.14 19.49 -7.99
C ARG A 862 -10.89 20.81 -7.81
N ALA A 863 -10.23 21.95 -8.10
CA ALA A 863 -10.89 23.26 -8.09
C ALA A 863 -12.03 23.36 -9.11
N LEU A 864 -11.86 22.79 -10.31
CA LEU A 864 -12.91 22.81 -11.34
C LEU A 864 -14.11 21.92 -11.00
N ILE A 865 -13.86 20.74 -10.41
CA ILE A 865 -14.94 19.87 -9.92
C ILE A 865 -15.70 20.59 -8.80
N GLU A 866 -14.98 21.20 -7.85
CA GLU A 866 -15.58 21.92 -6.74
C GLU A 866 -16.37 23.15 -7.19
N PHE A 867 -15.88 23.89 -8.18
CA PHE A 867 -16.62 24.98 -8.81
C PHE A 867 -17.93 24.48 -9.43
N ALA A 868 -17.88 23.40 -10.20
CA ALA A 868 -19.07 22.82 -10.84
C ALA A 868 -20.08 22.29 -9.80
N ARG A 869 -19.61 21.65 -8.72
CA ARG A 869 -20.44 21.18 -7.60
C ARG A 869 -21.17 22.33 -6.93
N ARG A 870 -20.46 23.40 -6.57
CA ARG A 870 -21.07 24.60 -5.96
C ARG A 870 -22.09 25.23 -6.90
N LEU A 871 -21.74 25.38 -8.17
CA LEU A 871 -22.62 25.94 -9.19
C LEU A 871 -23.91 25.12 -9.34
N ALA A 872 -23.83 23.80 -9.26
CA ALA A 872 -24.98 22.89 -9.36
C ALA A 872 -26.01 23.03 -8.23
N TYR A 873 -25.61 23.59 -7.08
CA TYR A 873 -26.46 23.72 -5.90
C TYR A 873 -26.75 25.17 -5.48
N GLN A 874 -26.21 26.15 -6.20
CA GLN A 874 -26.52 27.58 -6.02
C GLN A 874 -27.78 28.04 -6.77
N ALA A 875 -28.35 27.17 -7.62
CA ALA A 875 -29.50 27.47 -8.48
C ALA A 875 -30.86 27.35 -7.77
#